data_AF-A0A1F7YRT7-F1
#
_entry.id   AF-A0A1F7YRT7-F1
#
_cell.length_a   1.000
_cell.length_b   1.000
_cell.length_c   1.000
_cell.angle_alpha   90.00
_cell.angle_beta   90.00
_cell.angle_gamma   90.00
#
_symmetry.space_group_name_H-M   'P 1'
#
loop_
_entity.id
_entity.type
_entity.pdbx_description
1 polymer ?
#
loop_
_entity_poly.entity_id
_entity_poly.type
_entity_poly.pdbx_seq_one_letter_code
_entity_poly.pdbx_strand_id
1 'polypeptide(L)'
;MKRAIFFITTFLASIVLAASVVRPSRTVQSAPPNFYKSVIIGTGLNQPITMEFAPDGRLFILERTGNVRIYKNGSLLSTPFVVLPAATNGDRGLIGLAFDPDFNQNHYLYFYYAGSDNYNYLVRLDASGDIAIDNPTVLYQTTTPSERLHVGGTLAFGPDGMLYLAIGDNGYPPNAQDKTTPFGKILRLNRDGTIPADNPFYNEEGSQKAIFAYGLRNPWRFQFDTLTGEMILGDVGEDTWEEINIIEKGKNYGWPIAEGICNCGFEDPIYAYPHQGPSSAVTAGPVYSGTMFPPEYSGDFFYGDYGQGFIKGIDLSTREVYDFDANAGTVVDLKQAQDGSLYVLTIFPGQLFRYSYSDGNQPPAVFATADTDNGPEPLTVTFNSGGTFDPESDALTYLWDFGDGTTSTLQNPSKTYTLRGDYIVVLTVSDGSTDVLSLPLTIQVGITPTVTIAFPTEGTTYRAGDTITYEAYATDYQGNSLSNSAFITEVYHHRGSHVHPHEGPLEGVSAGSFYIPTFGKADPDQWYEIKITAIDADGLRSTVSRRIDPELSSYTIAATAQNALATIDGTPWLTPKEVLGLIGFEQELSVPFIQVIDNTLYRFTQWSQGGTRTQTVAMPEAPITFTAELTPTSHYLAQYFDNMTLSGQPILTQDEVDINYLWKYGPPQEGVPQENFSVRWSKLEQFSEGVYEFTLTTDDGMRVLLDGKIVYDAWYDQSPTEHSFSLPISAGSHNLSVEYYENQWEARAQFEYQRVGDVPSLPQNQYRLEMWNYEGWSSPLMPTTQPVINEFADTINNNWGQNVPRAGINQDKFIARWSKEIELTAGTYKFESLSDDGIRVYLNGDTIIDQWNDHGAKAYGAELNLPEGTYSLIIEYYENGWDAVAIFDYYKVIASGPPPEGIYRAEYWNTPVATIPARTADYIEEIPQINFNWGQGRPASGIGEDRFAVRLASIQTFEPANYLIKSTTDDGVRVFVDGELVIDNWTDHGATVDTVTRVLSGEHEIIMEYYENGWDAVAKLEFTIQ
;
A
#
# COMPACT_ATOMS: atom_id res chain seq x y z
N MET A 1 -54.58 -23.10 45.10
CA MET A 1 -54.06 -23.32 46.46
C MET A 1 -52.56 -23.59 46.36
N LYS A 2 -51.72 -22.68 46.89
CA LYS A 2 -50.32 -22.82 47.35
C LYS A 2 -49.27 -23.36 46.36
N ARG A 3 -48.47 -22.48 45.73
CA ARG A 3 -47.16 -21.91 46.17
C ARG A 3 -45.96 -22.76 45.73
N ALA A 4 -45.29 -22.33 44.66
CA ALA A 4 -43.90 -22.68 44.37
C ALA A 4 -42.98 -21.61 45.02
N ILE A 5 -41.95 -22.08 45.73
CA ILE A 5 -41.08 -21.30 46.61
C ILE A 5 -39.76 -21.03 45.88
N PHE A 6 -39.36 -19.75 45.87
CA PHE A 6 -38.04 -19.23 45.53
C PHE A 6 -36.95 -19.81 46.45
N PHE A 7 -35.82 -20.24 45.88
CA PHE A 7 -34.58 -20.45 46.62
C PHE A 7 -33.56 -19.37 46.23
N ILE A 8 -33.12 -18.65 47.25
CA ILE A 8 -31.96 -17.74 47.26
C ILE A 8 -30.72 -18.60 47.55
N THR A 9 -29.67 -18.48 46.74
CA THR A 9 -28.30 -18.86 47.13
C THR A 9 -27.29 -17.85 46.55
N THR A 10 -26.91 -16.93 47.42
CA THR A 10 -25.57 -16.36 47.69
C THR A 10 -24.56 -16.31 46.55
N PHE A 11 -24.29 -15.09 46.06
CA PHE A 11 -23.14 -14.70 45.24
C PHE A 11 -21.90 -14.58 46.15
N LEU A 12 -20.90 -15.44 46.00
CA LEU A 12 -19.53 -15.17 46.47
C LEU A 12 -18.77 -14.55 45.30
N ALA A 13 -18.47 -13.26 45.39
CA ALA A 13 -17.53 -12.60 44.49
C ALA A 13 -16.11 -13.01 44.89
N SER A 14 -15.52 -13.92 44.13
CA SER A 14 -14.08 -14.17 44.15
C SER A 14 -13.41 -13.04 43.37
N ILE A 15 -12.80 -12.10 44.08
CA ILE A 15 -11.88 -11.11 43.50
C ILE A 15 -10.67 -11.91 42.99
N VAL A 16 -10.63 -12.16 41.68
CA VAL A 16 -9.40 -12.56 40.98
C VAL A 16 -8.59 -11.29 40.84
N LEU A 17 -7.60 -11.12 41.71
CA LEU A 17 -6.55 -10.13 41.53
C LEU A 17 -5.82 -10.54 40.24
N ALA A 18 -6.09 -9.84 39.14
CA ALA A 18 -5.26 -9.93 37.95
C ALA A 18 -3.89 -9.34 38.32
N ALA A 19 -2.98 -10.21 38.77
CA ALA A 19 -1.57 -9.86 38.83
C ALA A 19 -1.13 -9.65 37.38
N SER A 20 -0.95 -8.39 36.99
CA SER A 20 -0.18 -8.04 35.80
C SER A 20 1.19 -8.70 35.96
N VAL A 21 1.43 -9.78 35.22
CA VAL A 21 2.76 -10.35 35.08
C VAL A 21 3.58 -9.33 34.32
N VAL A 22 4.32 -8.50 35.05
CA VAL A 22 5.33 -7.63 34.47
C VAL A 22 6.42 -8.56 33.94
N ARG A 23 6.46 -8.76 32.62
CA ARG A 23 7.55 -9.47 31.95
C ARG A 23 8.83 -8.63 32.10
N PRO A 24 9.96 -9.18 32.57
CA PRO A 24 11.22 -8.44 32.59
C PRO A 24 11.65 -8.13 31.15
N SER A 25 12.03 -6.88 30.88
CA SER A 25 12.60 -6.47 29.57
C SER A 25 13.87 -7.29 29.30
N ARG A 26 13.95 -7.87 28.09
CA ARG A 26 15.10 -8.69 27.68
C ARG A 26 16.19 -7.77 27.16
N THR A 27 17.29 -7.66 27.90
CA THR A 27 18.49 -7.00 27.38
C THR A 27 19.06 -7.79 26.21
N VAL A 28 19.49 -7.08 25.17
CA VAL A 28 20.21 -7.58 23.99
C VAL A 28 21.46 -8.35 24.44
N GLN A 29 21.35 -9.66 24.64
CA GLN A 29 22.48 -10.54 24.91
C GLN A 29 22.24 -11.87 24.18
N SER A 30 23.31 -12.37 23.56
CA SER A 30 23.41 -13.59 22.75
C SER A 30 22.61 -14.79 23.26
N ALA A 31 22.21 -15.66 22.30
CA ALA A 31 21.56 -16.98 22.42
C ALA A 31 21.19 -17.43 23.86
N PRO A 32 19.89 -17.62 24.16
CA PRO A 32 19.46 -17.89 25.53
C PRO A 32 20.07 -19.21 26.07
N PRO A 33 20.42 -19.28 27.37
CA PRO A 33 20.93 -20.51 27.98
C PRO A 33 19.93 -21.68 27.83
N ASN A 34 20.44 -22.91 27.74
CA ASN A 34 19.70 -24.17 27.70
C ASN A 34 18.90 -24.48 26.40
N PHE A 35 19.22 -23.81 25.29
CA PHE A 35 18.75 -24.19 23.94
C PHE A 35 19.80 -25.04 23.20
N TYR A 36 19.36 -26.12 22.52
CA TYR A 36 20.22 -27.00 21.71
C TYR A 36 19.79 -27.01 20.25
N LYS A 37 20.77 -26.87 19.35
CA LYS A 37 20.62 -27.06 17.91
C LYS A 37 21.11 -28.46 17.52
N SER A 38 20.20 -29.34 17.10
CA SER A 38 20.53 -30.68 16.60
C SER A 38 20.33 -30.77 15.08
N VAL A 39 21.22 -31.47 14.39
CA VAL A 39 21.07 -31.77 12.96
C VAL A 39 20.12 -32.95 12.79
N ILE A 40 19.01 -32.76 12.10
CA ILE A 40 18.04 -33.83 11.76
C ILE A 40 18.37 -34.43 10.39
N ILE A 41 18.72 -33.58 9.43
CA ILE A 41 19.19 -33.98 8.11
C ILE A 41 20.42 -33.14 7.77
N GLY A 42 21.59 -33.77 7.71
CA GLY A 42 22.86 -33.09 7.41
C GLY A 42 23.22 -33.07 5.92
N THR A 43 22.70 -34.02 5.12
CA THR A 43 22.95 -34.18 3.68
C THR A 43 21.75 -34.85 3.00
N GLY A 44 21.69 -34.81 1.66
CA GLY A 44 20.70 -35.56 0.86
C GLY A 44 19.45 -34.76 0.43
N LEU A 45 19.36 -33.49 0.82
CA LEU A 45 18.40 -32.52 0.31
C LEU A 45 19.06 -31.65 -0.77
N ASN A 46 18.36 -31.44 -1.88
CA ASN A 46 18.82 -30.60 -2.99
C ASN A 46 17.96 -29.34 -3.11
N GLN A 47 18.51 -28.18 -2.73
CA GLN A 47 17.78 -26.90 -2.71
C GLN A 47 16.41 -27.01 -2.00
N PRO A 48 16.36 -27.50 -0.74
CA PRO A 48 15.11 -27.56 -0.01
C PRO A 48 14.61 -26.13 0.28
N ILE A 49 13.31 -25.90 0.16
CA ILE A 49 12.74 -24.54 0.22
C ILE A 49 11.60 -24.39 1.23
N THR A 50 10.81 -25.45 1.44
CA THR A 50 9.63 -25.43 2.32
C THR A 50 9.50 -26.78 3.02
N MET A 51 9.03 -26.78 4.26
CA MET A 51 8.68 -27.98 4.99
C MET A 51 7.32 -27.85 5.68
N GLU A 52 6.62 -28.96 5.83
CA GLU A 52 5.39 -28.99 6.63
C GLU A 52 5.19 -30.33 7.32
N PHE A 53 4.74 -30.28 8.58
CA PHE A 53 4.39 -31.47 9.34
C PHE A 53 3.00 -31.95 8.94
N ALA A 54 2.92 -33.18 8.44
CA ALA A 54 1.65 -33.84 8.24
C ALA A 54 1.03 -34.19 9.59
N PRO A 55 -0.31 -34.11 9.75
CA PRO A 55 -1.01 -34.53 10.96
C PRO A 55 -0.77 -36.00 11.38
N ASP A 56 -0.26 -36.84 10.48
CA ASP A 56 0.10 -38.24 10.74
C ASP A 56 1.56 -38.45 11.21
N GLY A 57 2.31 -37.38 11.40
CA GLY A 57 3.68 -37.38 11.93
C GLY A 57 4.79 -37.47 10.88
N ARG A 58 4.46 -37.50 9.58
CA ARG A 58 5.45 -37.34 8.51
C ARG A 58 5.86 -35.87 8.37
N LEU A 59 7.10 -35.62 7.96
CA LEU A 59 7.56 -34.30 7.55
C LEU A 59 7.77 -34.30 6.03
N PHE A 60 7.06 -33.44 5.33
CA PHE A 60 7.21 -33.25 3.89
C PHE A 60 8.14 -32.07 3.63
N ILE A 61 9.09 -32.23 2.72
CA ILE A 61 10.09 -31.21 2.38
C ILE A 61 10.07 -31.02 0.86
N LEU A 62 9.88 -29.78 0.41
CA LEU A 62 9.93 -29.41 -1.00
C LEU A 62 11.37 -29.08 -1.40
N GLU A 63 11.84 -29.71 -2.46
CA GLU A 63 13.03 -29.29 -3.18
C GLU A 63 12.61 -28.41 -4.34
N ARG A 64 13.26 -27.25 -4.51
CA ARG A 64 12.92 -26.27 -5.55
C ARG A 64 12.84 -26.88 -6.96
N THR A 65 13.64 -27.91 -7.20
CA THR A 65 13.72 -28.69 -8.45
C THR A 65 12.48 -29.53 -8.78
N GLY A 66 11.47 -29.57 -7.89
CA GLY A 66 10.20 -30.26 -8.11
C GLY A 66 10.02 -31.54 -7.31
N ASN A 67 11.04 -32.01 -6.57
CA ASN A 67 10.90 -33.20 -5.73
C ASN A 67 10.17 -32.87 -4.42
N VAL A 68 9.26 -33.76 -4.03
CA VAL A 68 8.66 -33.78 -2.69
C VAL A 68 9.30 -34.92 -1.90
N ARG A 69 10.05 -34.60 -0.85
CA ARG A 69 10.72 -35.57 0.02
C ARG A 69 9.92 -35.82 1.28
N ILE A 70 10.03 -37.03 1.83
CA ILE A 70 9.42 -37.40 3.12
C ILE A 70 10.52 -37.77 4.10
N TYR A 71 10.48 -37.17 5.28
CA TYR A 71 11.20 -37.62 6.46
C TYR A 71 10.22 -38.29 7.43
N LYS A 72 10.54 -39.53 7.83
CA LYS A 72 9.69 -40.37 8.68
C LYS A 72 10.56 -41.37 9.44
N ASN A 73 10.19 -41.66 10.69
CA ASN A 73 10.87 -42.65 11.54
C ASN A 73 12.39 -42.43 11.64
N GLY A 74 12.85 -41.18 11.75
CA GLY A 74 14.26 -40.86 11.91
C GLY A 74 15.08 -40.82 10.60
N SER A 75 14.45 -41.02 9.44
CA SER A 75 15.16 -41.14 8.15
C SER A 75 14.48 -40.37 7.02
N LEU A 76 15.30 -39.80 6.13
CA LEU A 76 14.87 -39.25 4.85
C LEU A 76 14.66 -40.41 3.87
N LEU A 77 13.47 -40.53 3.29
CA LEU A 77 13.19 -41.60 2.33
C LEU A 77 13.96 -41.38 1.01
N SER A 78 14.44 -42.49 0.43
CA SER A 78 15.19 -42.47 -0.83
C SER A 78 14.32 -42.17 -2.04
N THR A 79 13.04 -42.57 -2.01
CA THR A 79 12.07 -42.34 -3.08
C THR A 79 11.28 -41.07 -2.76
N PRO A 80 11.21 -40.09 -3.69
CA PRO A 80 10.36 -38.92 -3.50
C PRO A 80 8.88 -39.32 -3.53
N PHE A 81 8.05 -38.59 -2.79
CA PHE A 81 6.60 -38.75 -2.79
C PHE A 81 6.02 -38.51 -4.19
N VAL A 82 6.45 -37.43 -4.83
CA VAL A 82 6.13 -37.07 -6.22
C VAL A 82 7.23 -36.16 -6.78
N VAL A 83 7.34 -36.10 -8.11
CA VAL A 83 8.13 -35.10 -8.83
C VAL A 83 7.18 -34.27 -9.67
N LEU A 84 7.03 -32.98 -9.35
CA LEU A 84 6.20 -32.04 -10.09
C LEU A 84 7.03 -31.34 -11.18
N PRO A 85 6.42 -30.94 -12.32
CA PRO A 85 7.13 -30.33 -13.45
C PRO A 85 7.46 -28.85 -13.19
N ALA A 86 8.26 -28.58 -12.16
CA ALA A 86 8.64 -27.24 -11.77
C ALA A 86 9.76 -26.68 -12.66
N ALA A 87 9.69 -25.39 -12.98
CA ALA A 87 10.83 -24.65 -13.55
C ALA A 87 11.91 -24.44 -12.47
N THR A 88 13.19 -24.43 -12.85
CA THR A 88 14.31 -24.45 -11.89
C THR A 88 15.26 -23.25 -12.02
N ASN A 89 14.78 -22.15 -12.58
CA ASN A 89 15.56 -20.94 -12.90
C ASN A 89 15.04 -19.72 -12.14
N GLY A 90 15.95 -18.88 -11.63
CA GLY A 90 15.58 -17.75 -10.76
C GLY A 90 14.88 -18.24 -9.48
N ASP A 91 13.85 -17.54 -9.02
CA ASP A 91 13.01 -17.88 -7.87
C ASP A 91 11.94 -18.94 -8.20
N ARG A 92 11.82 -19.36 -9.46
CA ARG A 92 10.87 -20.38 -9.88
C ARG A 92 11.23 -21.73 -9.26
N GLY A 93 10.20 -22.51 -8.99
CA GLY A 93 10.34 -23.84 -8.41
C GLY A 93 9.04 -24.36 -7.85
N LEU A 94 9.15 -25.48 -7.15
CA LEU A 94 8.15 -25.97 -6.22
C LEU A 94 8.33 -25.24 -4.87
N ILE A 95 7.32 -24.46 -4.46
CA ILE A 95 7.50 -23.44 -3.43
C ILE A 95 6.52 -23.62 -2.26
N GLY A 96 5.22 -23.68 -2.50
CA GLY A 96 4.22 -23.74 -1.41
C GLY A 96 3.73 -25.15 -1.12
N LEU A 97 3.44 -25.44 0.16
CA LEU A 97 2.92 -26.71 0.66
C LEU A 97 1.91 -26.47 1.78
N ALA A 98 0.73 -27.09 1.70
CA ALA A 98 -0.26 -27.09 2.79
C ALA A 98 -1.00 -28.42 2.89
N PHE A 99 -1.32 -28.86 4.11
CA PHE A 99 -2.22 -29.99 4.34
C PHE A 99 -3.65 -29.51 4.51
N ASP A 100 -4.61 -30.25 3.95
CA ASP A 100 -6.03 -29.99 4.19
C ASP A 100 -6.33 -30.05 5.70
N PRO A 101 -7.18 -29.17 6.26
CA PRO A 101 -7.57 -29.25 7.67
C PRO A 101 -8.22 -30.60 8.05
N ASP A 102 -8.82 -31.30 7.08
CA ASP A 102 -9.40 -32.63 7.23
C ASP A 102 -8.47 -33.75 6.71
N PHE A 103 -7.16 -33.53 6.67
CA PHE A 103 -6.16 -34.49 6.16
C PHE A 103 -6.30 -35.89 6.73
N ASN A 104 -6.64 -36.04 8.01
CA ASN A 104 -6.83 -37.35 8.65
C ASN A 104 -8.01 -38.15 8.07
N GLN A 105 -8.87 -37.51 7.27
CA GLN A 105 -10.05 -38.10 6.64
C GLN A 105 -9.89 -38.19 5.12
N ASN A 106 -9.37 -37.15 4.48
CA ASN A 106 -9.29 -37.04 3.01
C ASN A 106 -7.89 -37.24 2.43
N HIS A 107 -6.85 -37.20 3.26
CA HIS A 107 -5.43 -37.28 2.88
C HIS A 107 -4.99 -36.25 1.83
N TYR A 108 -5.70 -35.13 1.69
CA TYR A 108 -5.38 -34.12 0.69
C TYR A 108 -4.25 -33.19 1.14
N LEU A 109 -3.30 -32.98 0.24
CA LEU A 109 -2.26 -31.96 0.36
C LEU A 109 -2.17 -31.14 -0.92
N TYR A 110 -1.72 -29.90 -0.77
CA TYR A 110 -1.72 -28.88 -1.80
C TYR A 110 -0.30 -28.38 -2.06
N PHE A 111 -0.01 -28.08 -3.32
CA PHE A 111 1.29 -27.56 -3.75
C PHE A 111 1.13 -26.32 -4.61
N TYR A 112 2.03 -25.35 -4.43
CA TYR A 112 2.18 -24.20 -5.30
C TYR A 112 3.54 -24.22 -5.99
N TYR A 113 3.57 -24.09 -7.32
CA TYR A 113 4.82 -24.10 -8.08
C TYR A 113 4.72 -23.32 -9.40
N ALA A 114 5.86 -22.79 -9.85
CA ALA A 114 6.01 -22.32 -11.23
C ALA A 114 6.31 -23.53 -12.13
N GLY A 115 5.42 -23.80 -13.08
CA GLY A 115 5.55 -24.89 -14.03
C GLY A 115 6.67 -24.68 -15.05
N SER A 116 7.12 -25.75 -15.69
CA SER A 116 8.12 -25.72 -16.77
C SER A 116 7.65 -24.96 -18.02
N ASP A 117 6.34 -24.70 -18.12
CA ASP A 117 5.70 -23.82 -19.11
C ASP A 117 5.64 -22.35 -18.67
N ASN A 118 6.24 -22.04 -17.52
CA ASN A 118 6.29 -20.74 -16.86
C ASN A 118 4.95 -20.22 -16.32
N TYR A 119 3.91 -21.03 -16.14
CA TYR A 119 2.70 -20.59 -15.42
C TYR A 119 2.75 -21.04 -13.96
N ASN A 120 2.13 -20.28 -13.05
CA ASN A 120 2.05 -20.68 -11.65
C ASN A 120 0.83 -21.56 -11.44
N TYR A 121 1.02 -22.68 -10.75
CA TYR A 121 0.01 -23.69 -10.50
C TYR A 121 -0.20 -23.86 -9.01
N LEU A 122 -1.46 -23.92 -8.61
CA LEU A 122 -1.90 -24.51 -7.36
C LEU A 122 -2.56 -25.86 -7.67
N VAL A 123 -2.02 -26.93 -7.11
CA VAL A 123 -2.51 -28.29 -7.33
C VAL A 123 -2.80 -29.01 -6.02
N ARG A 124 -3.60 -30.07 -6.09
CA ARG A 124 -3.90 -30.97 -4.98
C ARG A 124 -3.60 -32.43 -5.37
N LEU A 125 -3.08 -33.20 -4.43
CA LEU A 125 -2.87 -34.65 -4.53
C LEU A 125 -3.41 -35.39 -3.30
N ASP A 126 -3.46 -36.73 -3.38
CA ASP A 126 -3.72 -37.64 -2.27
C ASP A 126 -2.41 -38.20 -1.68
N ALA A 127 -2.22 -38.03 -0.37
CA ALA A 127 -1.07 -38.55 0.40
C ALA A 127 -1.43 -39.69 1.36
N SER A 128 -2.35 -40.58 0.97
CA SER A 128 -2.69 -41.79 1.76
C SER A 128 -1.50 -42.74 1.94
N GLY A 129 -0.49 -42.66 1.07
CA GLY A 129 0.77 -43.41 1.16
C GLY A 129 2.02 -42.51 1.14
N ASP A 130 3.19 -43.13 1.15
CA ASP A 130 4.49 -42.44 1.05
C ASP A 130 4.89 -42.12 -0.42
N ILE A 131 4.02 -42.45 -1.39
CA ILE A 131 4.13 -42.12 -2.82
C ILE A 131 2.74 -41.67 -3.32
N ALA A 132 2.69 -40.60 -4.12
CA ALA A 132 1.45 -40.13 -4.72
C ALA A 132 0.86 -41.18 -5.68
N ILE A 133 -0.45 -41.39 -5.59
CA ILE A 133 -1.16 -42.44 -6.36
C ILE A 133 -1.94 -41.87 -7.55
N ASP A 134 -2.09 -40.56 -7.62
CA ASP A 134 -2.89 -39.83 -8.60
C ASP A 134 -2.09 -38.72 -9.31
N ASN A 135 -2.64 -38.23 -10.42
CA ASN A 135 -2.14 -37.02 -11.07
C ASN A 135 -2.64 -35.78 -10.31
N PRO A 136 -1.85 -34.69 -10.28
CA PRO A 136 -2.27 -33.44 -9.65
C PRO A 136 -3.59 -32.92 -10.21
N THR A 137 -4.52 -32.59 -9.33
CA THR A 137 -5.72 -31.81 -9.67
C THR A 137 -5.35 -30.32 -9.66
N VAL A 138 -5.44 -29.64 -10.80
CA VAL A 138 -5.20 -28.19 -10.89
C VAL A 138 -6.40 -27.43 -10.32
N LEU A 139 -6.16 -26.55 -9.35
CA LEU A 139 -7.18 -25.75 -8.69
C LEU A 139 -7.10 -24.28 -9.10
N TYR A 140 -5.90 -23.79 -9.37
CA TYR A 140 -5.68 -22.44 -9.88
C TYR A 140 -4.44 -22.43 -10.78
N GLN A 141 -4.51 -21.61 -11.83
CA GLN A 141 -3.42 -21.35 -12.77
C GLN A 141 -3.42 -19.84 -13.09
N THR A 142 -2.25 -19.21 -13.10
CA THR A 142 -2.16 -17.82 -13.57
C THR A 142 -2.42 -17.73 -15.07
N THR A 143 -3.01 -16.63 -15.53
CA THR A 143 -3.20 -16.35 -16.96
C THR A 143 -1.99 -15.69 -17.60
N THR A 144 -1.12 -15.11 -16.78
CA THR A 144 0.14 -14.49 -17.17
C THR A 144 1.30 -15.38 -16.75
N PRO A 145 2.34 -15.54 -17.59
CA PRO A 145 3.54 -16.27 -17.21
C PRO A 145 4.20 -15.67 -15.97
N SER A 146 4.66 -16.55 -15.08
CA SER A 146 5.61 -16.24 -14.03
C SER A 146 6.89 -15.71 -14.65
N GLU A 147 7.46 -14.68 -14.07
CA GLU A 147 8.81 -14.23 -14.31
C GLU A 147 9.81 -15.03 -13.48
N ARG A 148 11.10 -14.73 -13.62
CA ARG A 148 12.18 -15.43 -12.91
C ARG A 148 12.39 -14.94 -11.49
N LEU A 149 11.76 -13.84 -11.09
CA LEU A 149 11.92 -13.23 -9.77
C LEU A 149 10.54 -12.99 -9.15
N HIS A 150 10.49 -13.02 -7.82
CA HIS A 150 9.31 -12.68 -7.03
C HIS A 150 8.07 -13.52 -7.37
N VAL A 151 8.27 -14.83 -7.42
CA VAL A 151 7.24 -15.83 -7.77
C VAL A 151 6.25 -16.06 -6.62
N GLY A 152 6.55 -15.51 -5.43
CA GLY A 152 5.80 -15.74 -4.21
C GLY A 152 6.29 -16.95 -3.43
N GLY A 153 5.44 -17.48 -2.56
CA GLY A 153 5.95 -18.28 -1.45
C GLY A 153 4.95 -19.23 -0.81
N THR A 154 4.26 -18.73 0.21
CA THR A 154 3.51 -19.58 1.13
C THR A 154 2.17 -20.00 0.58
N LEU A 155 1.82 -21.25 0.89
CA LEU A 155 0.48 -21.80 0.79
C LEU A 155 0.08 -22.27 2.18
N ALA A 156 -1.06 -21.83 2.71
CA ALA A 156 -1.53 -22.26 4.03
C ALA A 156 -3.05 -22.15 4.17
N PHE A 157 -3.62 -22.95 5.08
CA PHE A 157 -5.02 -22.79 5.47
C PHE A 157 -5.16 -21.79 6.60
N GLY A 158 -6.07 -20.84 6.44
CA GLY A 158 -6.45 -19.90 7.49
C GLY A 158 -7.39 -20.51 8.52
N PRO A 159 -7.60 -19.81 9.66
CA PRO A 159 -8.54 -20.23 10.69
C PRO A 159 -10.00 -20.30 10.22
N ASP A 160 -10.30 -19.65 9.09
CA ASP A 160 -11.60 -19.70 8.41
C ASP A 160 -11.77 -20.95 7.50
N GLY A 161 -10.76 -21.80 7.42
CA GLY A 161 -10.75 -23.01 6.61
C GLY A 161 -10.54 -22.78 5.10
N MET A 162 -10.18 -21.56 4.71
CA MET A 162 -9.85 -21.19 3.33
C MET A 162 -8.36 -21.29 3.06
N LEU A 163 -8.01 -21.43 1.78
CA LEU A 163 -6.63 -21.56 1.31
C LEU A 163 -6.08 -20.19 0.92
N TYR A 164 -4.94 -19.83 1.50
CA TYR A 164 -4.25 -18.58 1.25
C TYR A 164 -2.95 -18.83 0.50
N LEU A 165 -2.69 -18.02 -0.53
CA LEU A 165 -1.53 -18.13 -1.41
C LEU A 165 -0.85 -16.78 -1.56
N ALA A 166 0.45 -16.71 -1.27
CA ALA A 166 1.25 -15.53 -1.49
C ALA A 166 1.92 -15.54 -2.87
N ILE A 167 1.74 -14.47 -3.65
CA ILE A 167 2.32 -14.28 -4.98
C ILE A 167 3.03 -12.92 -5.03
N GLY A 168 4.32 -12.90 -5.40
CA GLY A 168 5.07 -11.66 -5.57
C GLY A 168 4.70 -10.89 -6.83
N ASP A 169 5.24 -9.68 -6.95
CA ASP A 169 4.97 -8.72 -8.03
C ASP A 169 5.47 -9.18 -9.42
N ASN A 170 6.05 -10.38 -9.49
CA ASN A 170 6.56 -10.99 -10.70
C ASN A 170 7.72 -10.22 -11.32
N GLY A 171 8.53 -9.54 -10.50
CA GLY A 171 9.66 -8.72 -10.95
C GLY A 171 9.25 -7.43 -11.66
N TYR A 172 7.96 -7.09 -11.64
CA TYR A 172 7.43 -5.85 -12.21
C TYR A 172 6.64 -5.09 -11.13
N PRO A 173 7.28 -4.13 -10.44
CA PRO A 173 6.72 -3.50 -9.24
C PRO A 173 5.30 -2.92 -9.38
N PRO A 174 4.90 -2.30 -10.51
CA PRO A 174 3.53 -1.78 -10.67
C PRO A 174 2.43 -2.85 -10.53
N ASN A 175 2.74 -4.13 -10.75
CA ASN A 175 1.78 -5.21 -10.54
C ASN A 175 1.20 -5.22 -9.12
N ALA A 176 1.97 -4.82 -8.12
CA ALA A 176 1.53 -4.87 -6.72
C ALA A 176 0.33 -3.96 -6.44
N GLN A 177 0.24 -2.81 -7.11
CA GLN A 177 -0.91 -1.91 -7.03
C GLN A 177 -2.01 -2.25 -8.05
N ASP A 178 -1.66 -2.86 -9.18
CA ASP A 178 -2.63 -3.29 -10.18
C ASP A 178 -3.45 -4.49 -9.69
N LYS A 179 -4.75 -4.28 -9.48
CA LYS A 179 -5.68 -5.33 -9.03
C LYS A 179 -6.16 -6.22 -10.18
N THR A 180 -5.88 -5.90 -11.44
CA THR A 180 -6.25 -6.72 -12.59
C THR A 180 -5.35 -7.95 -12.75
N THR A 181 -4.25 -8.01 -11.98
CA THR A 181 -3.25 -9.08 -11.98
C THR A 181 -3.17 -9.78 -10.60
N PRO A 182 -2.77 -11.07 -10.54
CA PRO A 182 -2.62 -11.79 -9.29
C PRO A 182 -1.29 -11.52 -8.57
N PHE A 183 -0.41 -10.69 -9.14
CA PHE A 183 0.97 -10.51 -8.68
C PHE A 183 1.08 -9.39 -7.64
N GLY A 184 1.92 -9.60 -6.61
CA GLY A 184 2.11 -8.69 -5.48
C GLY A 184 0.93 -8.71 -4.51
N LYS A 185 0.37 -9.90 -4.27
CA LYS A 185 -0.91 -10.14 -3.58
C LYS A 185 -0.83 -11.31 -2.61
N ILE A 186 -1.72 -11.29 -1.62
CA ILE A 186 -2.23 -12.50 -0.98
C ILE A 186 -3.55 -12.85 -1.65
N LEU A 187 -3.67 -14.07 -2.16
CA LEU A 187 -4.91 -14.62 -2.70
C LEU A 187 -5.60 -15.51 -1.66
N ARG A 188 -6.93 -15.54 -1.65
CA ARG A 188 -7.76 -16.40 -0.80
C ARG A 188 -8.77 -17.16 -1.65
N LEU A 189 -8.72 -18.49 -1.57
CA LEU A 189 -9.51 -19.44 -2.34
C LEU A 189 -10.25 -20.44 -1.42
N ASN A 190 -11.35 -21.00 -1.90
CA ASN A 190 -11.97 -22.17 -1.28
C ASN A 190 -11.06 -23.40 -1.48
N ARG A 191 -11.31 -24.46 -0.71
CA ARG A 191 -10.55 -25.74 -0.76
C ARG A 191 -10.52 -26.41 -2.14
N ASP A 192 -11.49 -26.10 -2.98
CA ASP A 192 -11.64 -26.63 -4.35
C ASP A 192 -11.12 -25.67 -5.44
N GLY A 193 -10.49 -24.56 -5.06
CA GLY A 193 -9.98 -23.54 -5.98
C GLY A 193 -11.00 -22.50 -6.42
N THR A 194 -12.28 -22.64 -6.05
CA THR A 194 -13.28 -21.60 -6.32
C THR A 194 -13.05 -20.36 -5.46
N ILE A 195 -13.58 -19.20 -5.87
CA ILE A 195 -13.31 -17.93 -5.20
C ILE A 195 -14.41 -17.64 -4.16
N PRO A 196 -14.06 -17.37 -2.88
CA PRO A 196 -15.03 -16.96 -1.87
C PRO A 196 -15.71 -15.63 -2.25
N ALA A 197 -17.05 -15.62 -2.21
CA ALA A 197 -17.84 -14.43 -2.56
C ALA A 197 -17.67 -13.25 -1.59
N ASP A 198 -17.13 -13.51 -0.39
CA ASP A 198 -16.87 -12.49 0.61
C ASP A 198 -15.48 -11.85 0.46
N ASN A 199 -14.66 -12.22 -0.54
CA ASN A 199 -13.38 -11.55 -0.78
C ASN A 199 -13.57 -10.04 -1.04
N PRO A 200 -12.64 -9.19 -0.58
CA PRO A 200 -12.82 -7.73 -0.55
C PRO A 200 -13.06 -7.11 -1.93
N PHE A 201 -12.49 -7.70 -2.98
CA PHE A 201 -12.57 -7.20 -4.35
C PHE A 201 -13.42 -8.07 -5.26
N TYR A 202 -14.29 -8.93 -4.70
CA TYR A 202 -15.08 -9.88 -5.47
C TYR A 202 -16.06 -9.21 -6.46
N ASN A 203 -16.63 -8.07 -6.06
CA ASN A 203 -17.60 -7.30 -6.85
C ASN A 203 -16.99 -6.06 -7.52
N GLU A 204 -15.68 -5.82 -7.36
CA GLU A 204 -14.98 -4.72 -8.03
C GLU A 204 -14.73 -5.10 -9.49
N GLU A 205 -15.31 -4.35 -10.42
CA GLU A 205 -15.16 -4.63 -11.85
C GLU A 205 -13.69 -4.52 -12.29
N GLY A 206 -13.25 -5.45 -13.15
CA GLY A 206 -11.85 -5.54 -13.61
C GLY A 206 -10.84 -6.12 -12.61
N SER A 207 -11.19 -6.25 -11.32
CA SER A 207 -10.27 -6.79 -10.31
C SER A 207 -10.20 -8.32 -10.29
N GLN A 208 -9.04 -8.86 -9.90
CA GLN A 208 -8.88 -10.26 -9.57
C GLN A 208 -9.63 -10.58 -8.28
N LYS A 209 -10.73 -11.33 -8.42
CA LYS A 209 -11.66 -11.62 -7.32
C LYS A 209 -11.03 -12.45 -6.18
N ALA A 210 -9.92 -13.13 -6.44
CA ALA A 210 -9.19 -13.92 -5.45
C ALA A 210 -8.35 -13.06 -4.48
N ILE A 211 -8.14 -11.76 -4.76
CA ILE A 211 -7.30 -10.90 -3.93
C ILE A 211 -7.90 -10.77 -2.52
N PHE A 212 -7.08 -11.06 -1.52
CA PHE A 212 -7.32 -10.80 -0.10
C PHE A 212 -6.60 -9.54 0.39
N ALA A 213 -5.35 -9.34 -0.02
CA ALA A 213 -4.53 -8.15 0.28
C ALA A 213 -3.59 -7.85 -0.89
N TYR A 214 -3.12 -6.60 -1.02
CA TYR A 214 -2.30 -6.16 -2.15
C TYR A 214 -1.24 -5.12 -1.75
N GLY A 215 -0.39 -4.71 -2.70
CA GLY A 215 0.71 -3.79 -2.44
C GLY A 215 1.91 -4.46 -1.76
N LEU A 216 2.16 -5.74 -2.06
CA LEU A 216 3.30 -6.50 -1.55
C LEU A 216 4.33 -6.72 -2.66
N ARG A 217 5.61 -6.80 -2.31
CA ARG A 217 6.71 -6.98 -3.28
C ARG A 217 6.97 -8.45 -3.57
N ASN A 218 7.48 -9.17 -2.59
CA ASN A 218 7.82 -10.58 -2.68
C ASN A 218 7.45 -11.26 -1.35
N PRO A 219 6.14 -11.52 -1.14
CA PRO A 219 5.61 -12.11 0.09
C PRO A 219 6.07 -13.57 0.21
N TRP A 220 7.23 -13.78 0.83
CA TRP A 220 7.97 -15.04 0.79
C TRP A 220 7.42 -16.08 1.78
N ARG A 221 7.37 -15.74 3.07
CA ARG A 221 6.82 -16.62 4.10
C ARG A 221 5.76 -15.92 4.92
N PHE A 222 4.61 -16.57 5.13
CA PHE A 222 3.67 -16.19 6.19
C PHE A 222 3.29 -17.38 7.05
N GLN A 223 2.82 -17.11 8.26
CA GLN A 223 2.13 -18.10 9.09
C GLN A 223 0.87 -17.45 9.68
N PHE A 224 -0.10 -18.29 10.05
CA PHE A 224 -1.18 -17.88 10.92
C PHE A 224 -0.76 -18.09 12.38
N ASP A 225 -0.92 -17.06 13.22
CA ASP A 225 -0.80 -17.21 14.65
C ASP A 225 -1.89 -18.15 15.16
N THR A 226 -1.48 -19.29 15.74
CA THR A 226 -2.40 -20.26 16.32
C THR A 226 -3.19 -19.73 17.52
N LEU A 227 -2.75 -18.63 18.14
CA LEU A 227 -3.40 -18.02 19.31
C LEU A 227 -4.46 -16.98 18.90
N THR A 228 -4.14 -16.09 17.95
CA THR A 228 -5.04 -14.99 17.54
C THR A 228 -5.75 -15.24 16.21
N GLY A 229 -5.18 -16.09 15.34
CA GLY A 229 -5.62 -16.28 13.96
C GLY A 229 -5.10 -15.22 12.98
N GLU A 230 -4.25 -14.29 13.42
CA GLU A 230 -3.66 -13.25 12.58
C GLU A 230 -2.63 -13.84 11.61
N MET A 231 -2.59 -13.32 10.38
CA MET A 231 -1.54 -13.68 9.42
C MET A 231 -0.35 -12.75 9.61
N ILE A 232 0.83 -13.33 9.89
CA ILE A 232 2.10 -12.59 9.94
C ILE A 232 2.95 -13.00 8.75
N LEU A 233 3.34 -12.03 7.93
CA LEU A 233 4.04 -12.19 6.67
C LEU A 233 5.41 -11.51 6.74
N GLY A 234 6.45 -12.17 6.22
CA GLY A 234 7.70 -11.55 5.81
C GLY A 234 7.62 -11.17 4.33
N ASP A 235 7.68 -9.87 4.03
CA ASP A 235 7.76 -9.37 2.65
C ASP A 235 9.21 -8.97 2.36
N VAL A 236 9.80 -9.61 1.35
CA VAL A 236 11.20 -9.38 0.97
C VAL A 236 11.29 -8.08 0.18
N GLY A 237 11.98 -7.09 0.73
CA GLY A 237 12.11 -5.77 0.11
C GLY A 237 13.10 -5.72 -1.04
N GLU A 238 13.22 -4.54 -1.65
CA GLU A 238 14.15 -4.29 -2.75
C GLU A 238 15.56 -4.02 -2.24
N ASP A 239 15.89 -2.76 -2.00
CA ASP A 239 17.27 -2.34 -1.75
C ASP A 239 17.47 -1.83 -0.31
N THR A 240 16.39 -1.56 0.43
CA THR A 240 16.49 -0.80 1.68
C THR A 240 15.97 -1.51 2.91
N TRP A 241 14.80 -2.15 2.85
CA TRP A 241 14.13 -2.67 4.04
C TRP A 241 13.57 -4.07 3.84
N GLU A 242 13.77 -4.93 4.83
CA GLU A 242 12.94 -6.13 4.99
C GLU A 242 11.76 -5.82 5.88
N GLU A 243 10.60 -6.42 5.60
CA GLU A 243 9.36 -6.10 6.29
C GLU A 243 8.69 -7.32 6.94
N ILE A 244 8.14 -7.11 8.14
CA ILE A 244 7.22 -8.02 8.79
C ILE A 244 5.87 -7.32 8.90
N ASN A 245 4.87 -7.87 8.24
CA ASN A 245 3.53 -7.32 8.08
C ASN A 245 2.49 -8.18 8.82
N ILE A 246 1.50 -7.54 9.47
CA ILE A 246 0.25 -8.21 9.84
C ILE A 246 -0.72 -8.04 8.69
N ILE A 247 -1.14 -9.15 8.08
CA ILE A 247 -1.96 -9.14 6.87
C ILE A 247 -3.45 -9.13 7.20
N GLU A 248 -4.14 -8.11 6.72
CA GLU A 248 -5.57 -7.89 6.91
C GLU A 248 -6.34 -7.81 5.60
N LYS A 249 -7.63 -8.16 5.68
CA LYS A 249 -8.53 -8.22 4.52
C LYS A 249 -8.72 -6.84 3.87
N GLY A 250 -8.41 -6.75 2.59
CA GLY A 250 -8.63 -5.57 1.73
C GLY A 250 -7.56 -4.49 1.85
N LYS A 251 -6.52 -4.70 2.66
CA LYS A 251 -5.48 -3.71 2.92
C LYS A 251 -4.43 -3.61 1.81
N ASN A 252 -3.80 -2.44 1.74
CA ASN A 252 -2.72 -2.09 0.81
C ASN A 252 -1.43 -1.83 1.59
N TYR A 253 -0.39 -2.61 1.31
CA TYR A 253 0.92 -2.52 1.96
C TYR A 253 1.91 -1.60 1.23
N GLY A 254 1.44 -0.92 0.18
CA GLY A 254 2.10 0.28 -0.35
C GLY A 254 3.15 0.04 -1.43
N TRP A 255 3.71 -1.16 -1.59
CA TRP A 255 4.70 -1.41 -2.65
C TRP A 255 4.14 -1.11 -4.05
N PRO A 256 4.85 -0.40 -4.95
CA PRO A 256 6.21 0.14 -4.80
C PRO A 256 6.29 1.61 -4.36
N ILE A 257 5.17 2.17 -3.90
CA ILE A 257 5.08 3.56 -3.46
C ILE A 257 5.71 3.73 -2.08
N ALA A 258 5.63 2.71 -1.24
CA ALA A 258 6.24 2.66 0.09
C ALA A 258 7.08 1.38 0.24
N GLU A 259 8.17 1.51 1.01
CA GLU A 259 9.05 0.43 1.46
C GLU A 259 9.54 0.79 2.87
N GLY A 260 9.42 -0.14 3.81
CA GLY A 260 9.64 0.08 5.23
C GLY A 260 8.54 0.89 5.91
N ILE A 261 8.81 1.39 7.12
CA ILE A 261 7.87 2.23 7.87
C ILE A 261 7.91 3.65 7.31
N CYS A 262 6.81 4.10 6.70
CA CYS A 262 6.72 5.42 6.05
C CYS A 262 5.69 6.36 6.71
N ASN A 263 4.67 5.84 7.40
CA ASN A 263 3.50 6.60 7.88
C ASN A 263 2.81 7.43 6.77
N CYS A 264 2.72 6.86 5.57
CA CYS A 264 2.38 7.58 4.34
C CYS A 264 1.01 7.19 3.74
N GLY A 265 0.12 6.62 4.55
CA GLY A 265 -1.26 6.28 4.17
C GLY A 265 -1.47 4.85 3.67
N PHE A 266 -0.41 4.04 3.62
CA PHE A 266 -0.46 2.58 3.46
C PHE A 266 -0.33 1.90 4.83
N GLU A 267 -0.61 0.60 4.89
CA GLU A 267 -0.37 -0.16 6.12
C GLU A 267 1.13 -0.35 6.34
N ASP A 268 1.66 0.24 7.42
CA ASP A 268 3.07 0.10 7.78
C ASP A 268 3.36 -1.31 8.34
N PRO A 269 4.56 -1.86 8.11
CA PRO A 269 4.98 -3.10 8.74
C PRO A 269 5.08 -2.94 10.26
N ILE A 270 4.80 -4.02 11.00
CA ILE A 270 4.96 -4.05 12.46
C ILE A 270 6.43 -4.01 12.88
N TYR A 271 7.32 -4.39 11.96
CA TYR A 271 8.76 -4.28 12.11
C TYR A 271 9.40 -4.23 10.74
N ALA A 272 10.36 -3.32 10.57
CA ALA A 272 11.21 -3.25 9.40
C ALA A 272 12.68 -3.17 9.83
N TYR A 273 13.58 -3.79 9.07
CA TYR A 273 15.02 -3.73 9.34
C TYR A 273 15.82 -3.54 8.06
N PRO A 274 16.93 -2.79 8.11
CA PRO A 274 17.65 -2.41 6.91
C PRO A 274 18.59 -3.53 6.46
N HIS A 275 19.00 -3.46 5.19
CA HIS A 275 20.09 -4.29 4.67
C HIS A 275 21.43 -3.86 5.30
N GLN A 276 22.24 -4.80 5.80
CA GLN A 276 23.45 -4.53 6.61
C GLN A 276 24.76 -5.00 5.95
N GLY A 277 24.91 -4.82 4.64
CA GLY A 277 26.12 -5.23 3.91
C GLY A 277 25.94 -6.47 3.03
N PRO A 278 25.63 -7.67 3.56
CA PRO A 278 25.16 -8.80 2.75
C PRO A 278 23.71 -8.55 2.30
N SER A 279 23.27 -9.30 1.27
CA SER A 279 21.84 -9.37 0.91
C SER A 279 21.01 -9.75 2.14
N SER A 280 19.80 -9.22 2.23
CA SER A 280 18.81 -9.60 3.25
C SER A 280 17.60 -10.19 2.56
N ALA A 281 16.94 -11.12 3.23
CA ALA A 281 15.70 -11.72 2.74
C ALA A 281 14.98 -12.36 3.92
N VAL A 282 13.95 -11.67 4.41
CA VAL A 282 13.16 -12.10 5.55
C VAL A 282 12.45 -13.42 5.27
N THR A 283 12.51 -14.31 6.24
CA THR A 283 11.79 -15.58 6.26
C THR A 283 10.96 -15.65 7.53
N ALA A 284 9.66 -15.38 7.41
CA ALA A 284 8.73 -15.52 8.53
C ALA A 284 8.67 -16.98 9.03
N GLY A 285 8.72 -17.14 10.35
CA GLY A 285 8.52 -18.40 11.05
C GLY A 285 7.25 -18.39 11.87
N PRO A 286 7.12 -19.29 12.87
CA PRO A 286 5.91 -19.42 13.67
C PRO A 286 5.83 -18.38 14.79
N VAL A 287 4.60 -18.06 15.20
CA VAL A 287 4.34 -17.57 16.57
C VAL A 287 4.38 -18.75 17.51
N TYR A 288 5.27 -18.71 18.49
CA TYR A 288 5.53 -19.84 19.36
C TYR A 288 4.41 -20.05 20.38
N SER A 289 3.72 -21.19 20.31
CA SER A 289 2.65 -21.57 21.25
C SER A 289 2.93 -22.89 22.00
N GLY A 290 4.19 -23.33 21.96
CA GLY A 290 4.62 -24.62 22.50
C GLY A 290 4.95 -24.54 23.97
N THR A 291 5.21 -25.70 24.57
CA THR A 291 5.58 -25.80 26.00
C THR A 291 7.01 -26.27 26.21
N MET A 292 7.76 -26.55 25.15
CA MET A 292 9.16 -26.98 25.25
C MET A 292 10.06 -25.82 25.64
N PHE A 293 9.89 -24.65 25.02
CA PHE A 293 10.64 -23.45 25.35
C PHE A 293 10.08 -22.82 26.63
N PRO A 294 10.89 -22.02 27.34
CA PRO A 294 10.43 -21.32 28.53
C PRO A 294 9.15 -20.51 28.29
N PRO A 295 8.25 -20.37 29.29
CA PRO A 295 6.97 -19.70 29.13
C PRO A 295 7.05 -18.27 28.57
N GLU A 296 8.17 -17.59 28.76
CA GLU A 296 8.40 -16.26 28.21
C GLU A 296 8.44 -16.22 26.68
N TYR A 297 8.79 -17.30 25.99
CA TYR A 297 8.76 -17.39 24.52
C TYR A 297 7.35 -17.59 23.96
N SER A 298 6.37 -17.90 24.83
CA SER A 298 4.98 -18.06 24.40
C SER A 298 4.42 -16.72 23.87
N GLY A 299 3.99 -16.74 22.61
CA GLY A 299 3.49 -15.58 21.87
C GLY A 299 4.57 -14.79 21.12
N ASP A 300 5.83 -15.21 21.18
CA ASP A 300 6.90 -14.57 20.40
C ASP A 300 6.85 -15.06 18.95
N PHE A 301 7.04 -14.14 18.01
CA PHE A 301 7.19 -14.44 16.58
C PHE A 301 8.66 -14.67 16.23
N PHE A 302 8.98 -15.84 15.72
CA PHE A 302 10.33 -16.15 15.23
C PHE A 302 10.44 -15.91 13.73
N TYR A 303 11.55 -15.34 13.30
CA TYR A 303 11.86 -15.14 11.88
C TYR A 303 13.36 -15.34 11.64
N GLY A 304 13.69 -15.76 10.42
CA GLY A 304 15.05 -15.85 9.94
C GLY A 304 15.33 -14.84 8.84
N ASP A 305 16.61 -14.70 8.50
CA ASP A 305 17.02 -14.00 7.29
C ASP A 305 17.96 -14.90 6.47
N TYR A 306 17.63 -15.11 5.20
CA TYR A 306 18.38 -16.00 4.31
C TYR A 306 19.80 -15.49 4.05
N GLY A 307 19.98 -14.19 3.83
CA GLY A 307 21.24 -13.60 3.42
C GLY A 307 22.13 -13.17 4.59
N GLN A 308 21.54 -12.70 5.68
CA GLN A 308 22.26 -12.37 6.91
C GLN A 308 22.50 -13.58 7.82
N GLY A 309 21.72 -14.65 7.63
CA GLY A 309 21.94 -15.95 8.24
C GLY A 309 21.66 -16.05 9.74
N PHE A 310 20.73 -15.23 10.25
CA PHE A 310 20.29 -15.25 11.65
C PHE A 310 18.88 -15.83 11.82
N ILE A 311 18.53 -16.10 13.08
CA ILE A 311 17.15 -16.21 13.59
C ILE A 311 16.99 -15.21 14.74
N LYS A 312 15.88 -14.49 14.73
CA LYS A 312 15.48 -13.53 15.75
C LYS A 312 14.06 -13.81 16.22
N GLY A 313 13.73 -13.29 17.39
CA GLY A 313 12.37 -13.29 17.92
C GLY A 313 11.85 -11.88 18.13
N ILE A 314 10.54 -11.71 18.00
CA ILE A 314 9.80 -10.49 18.33
C ILE A 314 8.78 -10.85 19.41
N ASP A 315 8.86 -10.22 20.59
CA ASP A 315 7.73 -10.26 21.52
C ASP A 315 6.62 -9.40 20.91
N LEU A 316 5.56 -10.04 20.40
CA LEU A 316 4.47 -9.34 19.71
C LEU A 316 3.69 -8.38 20.63
N SER A 317 3.74 -8.58 21.95
CA SER A 317 3.05 -7.72 22.91
C SER A 317 3.78 -6.40 23.17
N THR A 318 5.12 -6.40 23.12
CA THR A 318 5.95 -5.22 23.35
C THR A 318 6.59 -4.66 22.09
N ARG A 319 6.60 -5.44 21.00
CA ARG A 319 7.36 -5.23 19.76
C ARG A 319 8.88 -5.19 19.97
N GLU A 320 9.38 -5.73 21.09
CA GLU A 320 10.82 -5.85 21.34
C GLU A 320 11.41 -7.01 20.50
N VAL A 321 12.54 -6.74 19.84
CA VAL A 321 13.28 -7.72 19.03
C VAL A 321 14.52 -8.21 19.78
N TYR A 322 14.80 -9.51 19.71
CA TYR A 322 15.98 -10.12 20.31
C TYR A 322 16.63 -11.16 19.40
N ASP A 323 17.94 -11.35 19.57
CA ASP A 323 18.69 -12.37 18.82
C ASP A 323 18.45 -13.76 19.42
N PHE A 324 18.13 -14.74 18.57
CA PHE A 324 17.96 -16.14 18.97
C PHE A 324 19.14 -17.00 18.53
N ASP A 325 19.50 -16.96 17.24
CA ASP A 325 20.70 -17.60 16.69
C ASP A 325 21.34 -16.67 15.65
N ALA A 326 22.53 -16.16 15.91
CA ALA A 326 23.22 -15.26 14.98
C ALA A 326 23.89 -15.99 13.79
N ASN A 327 23.99 -17.33 13.81
CA ASN A 327 24.67 -18.13 12.80
C ASN A 327 23.79 -19.33 12.38
N ALA A 328 22.53 -19.06 12.07
CA ALA A 328 21.54 -20.05 11.68
C ALA A 328 21.82 -20.65 10.29
N GLY A 329 22.46 -19.91 9.38
CA GLY A 329 22.75 -20.32 8.00
C GLY A 329 21.73 -19.77 7.00
N THR A 330 21.62 -20.36 5.80
CA THR A 330 20.72 -19.88 4.73
C THR A 330 19.25 -20.27 4.99
N VAL A 331 18.64 -19.66 6.01
CA VAL A 331 17.29 -20.01 6.49
C VAL A 331 16.23 -19.68 5.44
N VAL A 332 15.39 -20.66 5.07
CA VAL A 332 14.31 -20.51 4.08
C VAL A 332 12.93 -20.95 4.58
N ASP A 333 12.87 -21.66 5.71
CA ASP A 333 11.61 -21.98 6.40
C ASP A 333 11.86 -22.29 7.88
N LEU A 334 10.89 -21.94 8.74
CA LEU A 334 10.88 -22.28 10.16
C LEU A 334 9.50 -22.80 10.55
N LYS A 335 9.44 -23.91 11.28
CA LYS A 335 8.18 -24.53 11.72
C LYS A 335 8.27 -25.00 13.16
N GLN A 336 7.19 -24.81 13.91
CA GLN A 336 7.05 -25.44 15.22
C GLN A 336 6.55 -26.87 15.05
N ALA A 337 7.25 -27.83 15.65
CA ALA A 337 6.80 -29.22 15.74
C ALA A 337 5.81 -29.41 16.90
N GLN A 338 5.04 -30.50 16.85
CA GLN A 338 4.01 -30.81 17.86
C GLN A 338 4.55 -30.96 19.29
N ASP A 339 5.81 -31.36 19.44
CA ASP A 339 6.47 -31.45 20.74
C ASP A 339 6.91 -30.08 21.29
N GLY A 340 6.72 -29.01 20.52
CA GLY A 340 7.12 -27.64 20.87
C GLY A 340 8.54 -27.27 20.45
N SER A 341 9.30 -28.14 19.77
CA SER A 341 10.61 -27.78 19.21
C SER A 341 10.46 -26.93 17.93
N LEU A 342 11.47 -26.10 17.64
CA LEU A 342 11.51 -25.26 16.44
C LEU A 342 12.41 -25.93 15.40
N TYR A 343 11.85 -26.28 14.24
CA TYR A 343 12.59 -26.80 13.10
C TYR A 343 12.97 -25.66 12.17
N VAL A 344 14.17 -25.75 11.58
CA VAL A 344 14.72 -24.74 10.67
C VAL A 344 15.31 -25.43 9.46
N LEU A 345 14.90 -24.98 8.27
CA LEU A 345 15.36 -25.49 6.99
C LEU A 345 16.35 -24.49 6.36
N THR A 346 17.52 -24.98 5.95
CA THR A 346 18.50 -24.21 5.18
C THR A 346 18.63 -24.74 3.76
N ILE A 347 18.81 -23.85 2.79
CA ILE A 347 18.87 -24.22 1.36
C ILE A 347 20.28 -24.58 0.88
N PHE A 348 21.30 -23.87 1.37
CA PHE A 348 22.71 -24.03 0.97
C PHE A 348 23.64 -24.00 2.21
N PRO A 349 24.19 -25.16 2.63
CA PRO A 349 23.80 -26.50 2.21
C PRO A 349 22.36 -26.85 2.61
N GLY A 350 21.76 -27.81 1.89
CA GLY A 350 20.42 -28.32 2.17
C GLY A 350 20.37 -29.12 3.46
N GLN A 351 19.89 -28.52 4.55
CA GLN A 351 19.90 -29.13 5.89
C GLN A 351 18.63 -28.84 6.67
N LEU A 352 18.33 -29.72 7.62
CA LEU A 352 17.23 -29.56 8.58
C LEU A 352 17.78 -29.62 10.00
N PHE A 353 17.52 -28.56 10.77
CA PHE A 353 17.91 -28.45 12.17
C PHE A 353 16.67 -28.45 13.07
N ARG A 354 16.87 -28.82 14.34
CA ARG A 354 15.87 -28.75 15.41
C ARG A 354 16.47 -28.00 16.61
N TYR A 355 15.76 -26.98 17.07
CA TYR A 355 16.03 -26.26 18.30
C TYR A 355 15.11 -26.77 19.40
N SER A 356 15.69 -27.19 20.52
CA SER A 356 14.98 -27.73 21.68
C SER A 356 15.48 -27.08 22.96
N TYR A 357 14.69 -27.17 24.04
CA TYR A 357 15.02 -26.62 25.35
C TYR A 357 14.86 -27.70 26.43
N SER A 358 15.74 -27.68 27.45
CA SER A 358 15.71 -28.60 28.59
C SER A 358 16.37 -27.97 29.81
N ASP A 359 15.73 -28.08 30.99
CA ASP A 359 16.26 -27.69 32.31
C ASP A 359 17.00 -28.82 33.06
N GLY A 360 17.08 -30.02 32.46
CA GLY A 360 17.87 -31.15 32.98
C GLY A 360 18.98 -31.56 32.01
N ASN A 361 19.76 -32.60 32.38
CA ASN A 361 20.98 -33.08 31.69
C ASN A 361 20.98 -32.75 30.19
N GLN A 362 21.75 -31.75 29.83
CA GLN A 362 21.83 -31.24 28.49
C GLN A 362 22.80 -32.11 27.70
N PRO A 363 22.47 -32.48 26.44
CA PRO A 363 23.43 -33.16 25.62
C PRO A 363 24.69 -32.30 25.43
N PRO A 364 25.90 -32.87 25.50
CA PRO A 364 27.11 -32.09 25.44
C PRO A 364 27.21 -31.34 24.12
N ALA A 365 27.63 -30.07 24.19
CA ALA A 365 27.93 -29.29 23.01
C ALA A 365 29.27 -29.76 22.45
N VAL A 366 29.26 -30.45 21.31
CA VAL A 366 30.47 -31.06 20.74
C VAL A 366 31.12 -30.16 19.72
N PHE A 367 32.34 -29.73 20.03
CA PHE A 367 33.20 -28.99 19.12
C PHE A 367 34.39 -29.85 18.76
N ALA A 368 34.61 -30.04 17.46
CA ALA A 368 35.74 -30.79 16.92
C ALA A 368 36.46 -29.90 15.91
N THR A 369 37.78 -29.81 16.06
CA THR A 369 38.66 -29.09 15.13
C THR A 369 39.91 -29.90 14.86
N ALA A 370 40.59 -29.58 13.77
CA ALA A 370 41.90 -30.10 13.41
C ALA A 370 42.86 -28.92 13.22
N ASP A 371 44.14 -29.08 13.56
CA ASP A 371 45.18 -28.08 13.29
C ASP A 371 45.49 -27.93 11.80
N THR A 372 45.22 -28.98 11.01
CA THR A 372 45.30 -29.00 9.57
C THR A 372 44.30 -29.99 9.00
N ASP A 373 43.62 -29.63 7.92
CA ASP A 373 42.66 -30.46 7.19
C ASP A 373 43.23 -30.98 5.87
N ASN A 374 44.44 -30.57 5.49
CA ASN A 374 45.11 -31.03 4.28
C ASN A 374 46.63 -30.98 4.37
N GLY A 375 47.32 -31.85 3.62
CA GLY A 375 48.76 -31.77 3.46
C GLY A 375 49.39 -33.09 3.00
N PRO A 376 50.68 -33.08 2.62
CA PRO A 376 51.34 -34.25 2.05
C PRO A 376 51.47 -35.39 3.06
N GLU A 377 51.42 -36.63 2.60
CA GLU A 377 51.72 -37.78 3.44
C GLU A 377 53.23 -37.86 3.80
N PRO A 378 53.61 -38.26 5.03
CA PRO A 378 52.71 -38.49 6.16
C PRO A 378 52.21 -37.17 6.78
N LEU A 379 50.89 -37.04 6.89
CA LEU A 379 50.26 -35.87 7.52
C LEU A 379 49.97 -36.20 8.98
N THR A 380 50.56 -35.44 9.90
CA THR A 380 50.20 -35.52 11.32
C THR A 380 49.20 -34.42 11.63
N VAL A 381 48.01 -34.83 12.06
CA VAL A 381 46.91 -33.94 12.45
C VAL A 381 46.71 -34.04 13.94
N THR A 382 46.68 -32.90 14.59
CA THR A 382 46.27 -32.74 15.99
C THR A 382 44.81 -32.35 16.02
N PHE A 383 43.98 -33.23 16.58
CA PHE A 383 42.57 -32.95 16.79
C PHE A 383 42.35 -32.31 18.15
N ASN A 384 41.43 -31.36 18.19
CA ASN A 384 41.14 -30.59 19.37
C ASN A 384 39.63 -30.54 19.58
N SER A 385 39.20 -30.97 20.78
CA SER A 385 37.81 -30.88 21.21
C SER A 385 37.51 -29.59 21.97
N GLY A 386 38.38 -28.60 21.87
CA GLY A 386 38.31 -27.33 22.58
C GLY A 386 37.03 -26.57 22.26
N GLY A 387 36.38 -26.07 23.30
CA GLY A 387 35.03 -25.55 23.19
C GLY A 387 33.95 -26.62 23.42
N THR A 388 34.29 -27.92 23.43
CA THR A 388 33.36 -28.94 23.92
C THR A 388 33.12 -28.73 25.40
N PHE A 389 31.87 -28.58 25.78
CA PHE A 389 31.47 -28.53 27.17
C PHE A 389 30.14 -29.24 27.34
N ASP A 390 29.97 -29.75 28.54
CA ASP A 390 28.67 -30.13 29.04
C ASP A 390 28.06 -28.91 29.73
N PRO A 391 26.84 -28.49 29.40
CA PRO A 391 26.21 -27.33 30.04
C PRO A 391 26.08 -27.45 31.56
N GLU A 392 25.89 -28.65 32.09
CA GLU A 392 25.91 -28.94 33.53
C GLU A 392 27.30 -29.17 34.09
N SER A 393 28.33 -29.11 33.25
CA SER A 393 29.70 -29.47 33.58
C SER A 393 29.84 -30.93 34.04
N ASP A 394 28.98 -31.82 33.54
CA ASP A 394 29.14 -33.26 33.74
C ASP A 394 30.42 -33.79 33.09
N ALA A 395 30.87 -34.94 33.59
CA ALA A 395 32.14 -35.52 33.18
C ALA A 395 32.03 -36.13 31.77
N LEU A 396 32.76 -35.56 30.81
CA LEU A 396 32.72 -35.99 29.42
C LEU A 396 33.70 -37.11 29.08
N THR A 397 33.27 -38.01 28.20
CA THR A 397 34.10 -39.01 27.55
C THR A 397 34.12 -38.78 26.03
N TYR A 398 35.22 -39.15 25.38
CA TYR A 398 35.49 -38.82 23.97
C TYR A 398 35.78 -40.11 23.19
N LEU A 399 35.29 -40.18 21.97
CA LEU A 399 35.63 -41.22 21.00
C LEU A 399 35.80 -40.59 19.61
N TRP A 400 37.05 -40.47 19.18
CA TRP A 400 37.40 -40.08 17.82
C TRP A 400 37.43 -41.33 16.93
N ASP A 401 36.69 -41.29 15.82
CA ASP A 401 36.85 -42.18 14.67
C ASP A 401 37.59 -41.43 13.57
N PHE A 402 38.76 -41.92 13.16
CA PHE A 402 39.63 -41.26 12.19
C PHE A 402 39.31 -41.60 10.73
N GLY A 403 38.27 -42.41 10.46
CA GLY A 403 37.86 -42.75 9.10
C GLY A 403 38.79 -43.72 8.36
N ASP A 404 39.90 -44.15 8.99
CA ASP A 404 40.84 -45.16 8.47
C ASP A 404 40.70 -46.53 9.20
N GLY A 405 39.63 -46.69 9.98
CA GLY A 405 39.36 -47.85 10.82
C GLY A 405 40.05 -47.83 12.18
N THR A 406 40.79 -46.77 12.53
CA THR A 406 41.37 -46.58 13.87
C THR A 406 40.62 -45.51 14.67
N THR A 407 40.67 -45.62 16.00
CA THR A 407 39.97 -44.72 16.93
C THR A 407 40.87 -44.25 18.07
N SER A 408 40.44 -43.21 18.81
CA SER A 408 41.10 -42.75 20.04
C SER A 408 40.09 -42.26 21.07
N THR A 409 40.37 -42.48 22.36
CA THR A 409 39.57 -41.95 23.48
C THR A 409 40.23 -40.76 24.19
N LEU A 410 41.36 -40.26 23.68
CA LEU A 410 41.96 -39.02 24.20
C LEU A 410 41.10 -37.83 23.79
N GLN A 411 41.00 -36.83 24.67
CA GLN A 411 40.26 -35.60 24.40
C GLN A 411 40.82 -34.85 23.17
N ASN A 412 42.14 -34.67 23.14
CA ASN A 412 42.87 -34.00 22.05
C ASN A 412 43.95 -34.94 21.47
N PRO A 413 43.59 -35.91 20.62
CA PRO A 413 44.55 -36.87 20.07
C PRO A 413 45.37 -36.26 18.94
N SER A 414 46.55 -36.85 18.69
CA SER A 414 47.29 -36.64 17.45
C SER A 414 47.28 -37.94 16.64
N LYS A 415 47.06 -37.81 15.34
CA LYS A 415 46.95 -38.92 14.38
C LYS A 415 47.85 -38.64 13.18
N THR A 416 48.70 -39.59 12.83
CA THR A 416 49.49 -39.54 11.59
C THR A 416 48.84 -40.43 10.55
N TYR A 417 48.42 -39.83 9.43
CA TYR A 417 47.97 -40.52 8.23
C TYR A 417 49.17 -40.75 7.31
N THR A 418 49.49 -42.01 7.03
CA THR A 418 50.64 -42.39 6.19
C THR A 418 50.25 -42.73 4.75
N LEU A 419 48.95 -42.90 4.50
CA LEU A 419 48.41 -43.20 3.17
C LEU A 419 47.63 -41.98 2.69
N ARG A 420 47.69 -41.76 1.37
CA ARG A 420 46.90 -40.74 0.71
C ARG A 420 45.43 -41.09 0.74
N GLY A 421 44.58 -40.08 0.76
CA GLY A 421 43.14 -40.26 0.74
C GLY A 421 42.38 -39.16 1.47
N ASP A 422 41.07 -39.17 1.26
CA ASP A 422 40.09 -38.41 2.03
C ASP A 422 39.60 -39.24 3.23
N TYR A 423 39.77 -38.72 4.45
CA TYR A 423 39.33 -39.35 5.68
C TYR A 423 38.22 -38.53 6.35
N ILE A 424 37.07 -39.15 6.62
CA ILE A 424 35.98 -38.53 7.37
C ILE A 424 36.17 -38.86 8.85
N VAL A 425 36.49 -37.83 9.63
CA VAL A 425 36.76 -37.92 11.06
C VAL A 425 35.54 -37.44 11.84
N VAL A 426 35.09 -38.22 12.82
CA VAL A 426 33.95 -37.87 13.67
C VAL A 426 34.34 -38.02 15.13
N LEU A 427 34.03 -37.00 15.94
CA LEU A 427 34.12 -37.09 17.39
C LEU A 427 32.75 -37.44 17.96
N THR A 428 32.67 -38.48 18.79
CA THR A 428 31.54 -38.73 19.68
C THR A 428 31.89 -38.27 21.09
N VAL A 429 31.03 -37.49 21.74
CA VAL A 429 31.18 -37.11 23.14
C VAL A 429 29.98 -37.61 23.92
N SER A 430 30.24 -38.17 25.10
CA SER A 430 29.22 -38.66 26.01
C SER A 430 29.36 -38.06 27.40
N ASP A 431 28.26 -37.58 27.97
CA ASP A 431 28.13 -37.12 29.37
C ASP A 431 27.76 -38.26 30.33
N GLY A 432 27.60 -39.49 29.82
CA GLY A 432 27.14 -40.68 30.58
C GLY A 432 25.64 -40.95 30.50
N SER A 433 24.87 -40.04 29.92
CA SER A 433 23.42 -40.14 29.67
C SER A 433 23.10 -40.06 28.17
N THR A 434 23.79 -39.21 27.43
CA THR A 434 23.59 -38.91 26.00
C THR A 434 24.90 -38.98 25.24
N ASP A 435 24.84 -39.48 24.01
CA ASP A 435 25.98 -39.50 23.08
C ASP A 435 25.69 -38.51 21.94
N VAL A 436 26.61 -37.58 21.70
CA VAL A 436 26.49 -36.55 20.66
C VAL A 436 27.67 -36.66 19.69
N LEU A 437 27.36 -36.65 18.40
CA LEU A 437 28.35 -36.65 17.33
C LEU A 437 28.70 -35.21 16.94
N SER A 438 29.98 -34.96 16.65
CA SER A 438 30.42 -33.73 16.01
C SER A 438 29.96 -33.66 14.56
N LEU A 439 30.03 -32.46 13.98
CA LEU A 439 30.11 -32.36 12.52
C LEU A 439 31.35 -33.15 12.03
N PRO A 440 31.24 -33.87 10.89
CA PRO A 440 32.38 -34.59 10.33
C PRO A 440 33.47 -33.62 9.86
N LEU A 441 34.72 -33.88 10.24
CA LEU A 441 35.89 -33.21 9.68
C LEU A 441 36.40 -34.03 8.49
N THR A 442 36.72 -33.37 7.38
CA THR A 442 37.37 -34.04 6.23
C THR A 442 38.86 -33.74 6.27
N ILE A 443 39.70 -34.78 6.34
CA ILE A 443 41.16 -34.66 6.30
C ILE A 443 41.67 -35.20 4.96
N GLN A 444 42.29 -34.35 4.17
CA GLN A 444 42.80 -34.66 2.83
C GLN A 444 44.32 -34.86 2.85
N VAL A 445 44.75 -36.11 2.72
CA VAL A 445 46.17 -36.45 2.84
C VAL A 445 46.77 -36.67 1.46
N GLY A 446 47.68 -35.77 1.06
CA GLY A 446 48.47 -35.85 -0.17
C GLY A 446 48.72 -34.49 -0.80
N ILE A 447 49.13 -34.49 -2.07
CA ILE A 447 49.34 -33.27 -2.88
C ILE A 447 48.14 -33.12 -3.80
N THR A 448 47.38 -32.03 -3.63
CA THR A 448 46.19 -31.73 -4.43
C THR A 448 46.52 -31.58 -5.92
N PRO A 449 45.58 -31.86 -6.83
CA PRO A 449 45.79 -31.62 -8.25
C PRO A 449 46.05 -30.12 -8.54
N THR A 450 46.80 -29.85 -9.60
CA THR A 450 46.96 -28.48 -10.13
C THR A 450 45.88 -28.24 -11.17
N VAL A 451 45.08 -27.18 -11.00
CA VAL A 451 43.99 -26.82 -11.93
C VAL A 451 44.32 -25.50 -12.62
N THR A 452 44.06 -25.43 -13.92
CA THR A 452 44.23 -24.21 -14.71
C THR A 452 43.00 -23.97 -15.57
N ILE A 453 42.45 -22.76 -15.50
CA ILE A 453 41.44 -22.26 -16.43
C ILE A 453 42.17 -21.70 -17.65
N ALA A 454 42.06 -22.39 -18.79
CA ALA A 454 42.65 -21.99 -20.06
C ALA A 454 41.87 -20.83 -20.69
N PHE A 455 40.53 -20.93 -20.67
CA PHE A 455 39.61 -19.92 -21.14
C PHE A 455 38.45 -19.75 -20.14
N PRO A 456 37.94 -18.54 -19.94
CA PRO A 456 38.47 -17.28 -20.46
C PRO A 456 39.79 -16.87 -19.78
N THR A 457 40.61 -16.09 -20.48
CA THR A 457 41.85 -15.54 -19.92
C THR A 457 41.56 -14.46 -18.88
N GLU A 458 42.52 -14.14 -18.03
CA GLU A 458 42.39 -13.05 -17.06
C GLU A 458 42.10 -11.71 -17.75
N GLY A 459 41.19 -10.92 -17.18
CA GLY A 459 40.76 -9.64 -17.73
C GLY A 459 39.80 -9.73 -18.91
N THR A 460 39.28 -10.92 -19.23
CA THR A 460 38.18 -11.05 -20.21
C THR A 460 36.96 -10.28 -19.72
N THR A 461 36.35 -9.52 -20.62
CA THR A 461 35.11 -8.79 -20.39
C THR A 461 33.94 -9.41 -21.16
N TYR A 462 32.71 -9.03 -20.84
CA TYR A 462 31.50 -9.52 -21.53
C TYR A 462 30.48 -8.41 -21.81
N ARG A 463 29.64 -8.67 -22.81
CA ARG A 463 28.47 -7.89 -23.22
C ARG A 463 27.21 -8.74 -23.14
N ALA A 464 26.06 -8.10 -23.07
CA ALA A 464 24.78 -8.80 -23.23
C ALA A 464 24.69 -9.40 -24.65
N GLY A 465 24.22 -10.64 -24.74
CA GLY A 465 24.20 -11.42 -25.97
C GLY A 465 25.46 -12.24 -26.24
N ASP A 466 26.54 -12.05 -25.46
CA ASP A 466 27.74 -12.87 -25.61
C ASP A 466 27.49 -14.33 -25.21
N THR A 467 28.25 -15.24 -25.83
CA THR A 467 28.40 -16.62 -25.35
C THR A 467 29.80 -16.77 -24.81
N ILE A 468 29.93 -16.94 -23.50
CA ILE A 468 31.21 -17.13 -22.83
C ILE A 468 31.56 -18.60 -22.86
N THR A 469 32.70 -18.95 -23.46
CA THR A 469 33.25 -20.30 -23.43
C THR A 469 34.26 -20.44 -22.30
N TYR A 470 34.27 -21.61 -21.66
CA TYR A 470 35.26 -21.96 -20.66
C TYR A 470 35.88 -23.32 -20.94
N GLU A 471 37.14 -23.45 -20.56
CA GLU A 471 37.90 -24.69 -20.63
C GLU A 471 38.96 -24.69 -19.53
N ALA A 472 39.05 -25.80 -18.82
CA ALA A 472 40.04 -26.05 -17.79
C ALA A 472 40.67 -27.43 -17.95
N TYR A 473 41.88 -27.54 -17.43
CA TYR A 473 42.61 -28.79 -17.33
C TYR A 473 43.22 -28.91 -15.95
N ALA A 474 43.45 -30.15 -15.53
CA ALA A 474 44.03 -30.45 -14.24
C ALA A 474 45.03 -31.60 -14.36
N THR A 475 46.07 -31.57 -13.54
CA THR A 475 47.03 -32.67 -13.41
C THR A 475 47.13 -33.12 -11.96
N ASP A 476 47.26 -34.43 -11.75
CA ASP A 476 47.61 -34.98 -10.44
C ASP A 476 49.05 -34.59 -10.04
N TYR A 477 49.45 -34.98 -8.83
CA TYR A 477 50.78 -34.71 -8.28
C TYR A 477 51.93 -35.37 -9.06
N GLN A 478 51.66 -36.41 -9.87
CA GLN A 478 52.65 -37.08 -10.72
C GLN A 478 52.75 -36.39 -12.09
N GLY A 479 51.89 -35.42 -12.36
CA GLY A 479 51.80 -34.70 -13.63
C GLY A 479 50.92 -35.39 -14.67
N ASN A 480 50.14 -36.42 -14.31
CA ASN A 480 49.18 -37.03 -15.23
C ASN A 480 47.93 -36.15 -15.33
N SER A 481 47.41 -35.99 -16.55
CA SER A 481 46.16 -35.25 -16.76
C SER A 481 44.96 -35.99 -16.17
N LEU A 482 44.10 -35.27 -15.46
CA LEU A 482 42.82 -35.78 -14.99
C LEU A 482 41.80 -35.80 -16.13
N SER A 483 40.93 -36.82 -16.13
CA SER A 483 39.81 -36.91 -17.08
C SER A 483 38.68 -35.97 -16.69
N ASN A 484 37.76 -35.67 -17.62
CA ASN A 484 36.61 -34.79 -17.35
C ASN A 484 35.78 -35.21 -16.12
N SER A 485 35.66 -36.51 -15.83
CA SER A 485 34.95 -37.03 -14.65
C SER A 485 35.47 -36.51 -13.30
N ALA A 486 36.69 -35.95 -13.27
CA ALA A 486 37.31 -35.35 -12.10
C ALA A 486 36.81 -33.93 -11.79
N PHE A 487 36.08 -33.27 -12.70
CA PHE A 487 35.79 -31.85 -12.59
C PHE A 487 34.39 -31.57 -12.07
N ILE A 488 34.27 -30.51 -11.27
CA ILE A 488 33.03 -29.86 -10.89
C ILE A 488 33.16 -28.39 -11.31
N THR A 489 32.24 -27.92 -12.15
CA THR A 489 32.21 -26.52 -12.59
C THR A 489 30.97 -25.81 -12.07
N GLU A 490 31.15 -24.60 -11.58
CA GLU A 490 30.10 -23.70 -11.13
C GLU A 490 30.31 -22.34 -11.80
N VAL A 491 29.23 -21.70 -12.21
CA VAL A 491 29.23 -20.32 -12.69
C VAL A 491 28.34 -19.51 -11.77
N TYR A 492 28.86 -18.39 -11.28
CA TYR A 492 28.15 -17.46 -10.42
C TYR A 492 27.99 -16.12 -11.13
N HIS A 493 26.85 -15.47 -10.91
CA HIS A 493 26.58 -14.09 -11.31
C HIS A 493 26.53 -13.21 -10.06
N HIS A 494 27.52 -12.34 -9.92
CA HIS A 494 27.62 -11.40 -8.81
C HIS A 494 26.96 -10.07 -9.17
N ARG A 495 26.36 -9.41 -8.17
CA ARG A 495 25.70 -8.10 -8.26
C ARG A 495 25.92 -7.31 -6.98
N GLY A 496 26.70 -6.24 -7.03
CA GLY A 496 27.06 -5.48 -5.85
C GLY A 496 27.67 -6.36 -4.76
N SER A 497 27.04 -6.40 -3.58
CA SER A 497 27.49 -7.22 -2.46
C SER A 497 26.91 -8.65 -2.43
N HIS A 498 26.07 -9.05 -3.39
CA HIS A 498 25.39 -10.35 -3.38
C HIS A 498 25.68 -11.20 -4.63
N VAL A 499 25.45 -12.50 -4.56
CA VAL A 499 25.79 -13.47 -5.60
C VAL A 499 24.64 -14.45 -5.88
N HIS A 500 24.42 -14.73 -7.16
CA HIS A 500 23.47 -15.71 -7.67
C HIS A 500 24.20 -16.88 -8.33
N PRO A 501 23.83 -18.14 -8.07
CA PRO A 501 24.26 -19.25 -8.92
C PRO A 501 23.70 -19.07 -10.34
N HIS A 502 24.56 -19.18 -11.36
CA HIS A 502 24.17 -19.09 -12.77
C HIS A 502 24.12 -20.47 -13.44
N GLU A 503 25.17 -21.28 -13.31
CA GLU A 503 25.21 -22.67 -13.76
C GLU A 503 25.94 -23.56 -12.73
N GLY A 504 25.60 -24.84 -12.71
CA GLY A 504 26.26 -25.85 -11.88
C GLY A 504 25.71 -26.00 -10.45
N PRO A 505 26.32 -26.87 -9.63
CA PRO A 505 27.55 -27.63 -9.92
C PRO A 505 27.37 -28.66 -11.05
N LEU A 506 28.23 -28.59 -12.06
CA LEU A 506 28.27 -29.50 -13.19
C LEU A 506 29.38 -30.53 -12.98
N GLU A 507 29.00 -31.76 -12.64
CA GLU A 507 29.94 -32.88 -12.50
C GLU A 507 30.38 -33.40 -13.87
N GLY A 508 31.66 -33.73 -14.00
CA GLY A 508 32.19 -34.31 -15.22
C GLY A 508 32.44 -33.29 -16.34
N VAL A 509 32.43 -31.98 -16.03
CA VAL A 509 32.52 -30.90 -17.02
C VAL A 509 33.76 -30.06 -16.76
N SER A 510 34.69 -30.10 -17.71
CA SER A 510 35.92 -29.29 -17.73
C SER A 510 35.89 -28.20 -18.80
N ALA A 511 34.95 -28.25 -19.74
CA ALA A 511 34.76 -27.26 -20.79
C ALA A 511 33.28 -27.11 -21.14
N GLY A 512 32.86 -25.89 -21.45
CA GLY A 512 31.47 -25.56 -21.73
C GLY A 512 31.29 -24.12 -22.19
N SER A 513 30.05 -23.66 -22.20
CA SER A 513 29.73 -22.28 -22.50
C SER A 513 28.38 -21.88 -21.91
N PHE A 514 28.25 -20.61 -21.53
CA PHE A 514 26.98 -20.03 -21.08
C PHE A 514 26.68 -18.73 -21.84
N TYR A 515 25.40 -18.40 -21.96
CA TYR A 515 24.90 -17.24 -22.70
C TYR A 515 24.56 -16.09 -21.75
N ILE A 516 25.00 -14.87 -22.08
CA ILE A 516 24.65 -13.65 -21.36
C ILE A 516 23.32 -13.12 -21.91
N PRO A 517 22.23 -13.07 -21.10
CA PRO A 517 20.94 -12.58 -21.57
C PRO A 517 20.98 -11.11 -22.04
N THR A 518 20.18 -10.78 -23.06
CA THR A 518 19.97 -9.38 -23.49
C THR A 518 18.87 -8.67 -22.70
N PHE A 519 18.09 -9.35 -21.87
CA PHE A 519 16.95 -8.80 -21.14
C PHE A 519 16.98 -9.23 -19.66
N GLY A 520 16.21 -8.56 -18.79
CA GLY A 520 16.13 -8.83 -17.35
C GLY A 520 16.49 -7.61 -16.49
N LYS A 521 17.36 -7.77 -15.48
CA LYS A 521 17.99 -6.66 -14.74
C LYS A 521 19.49 -6.69 -15.02
N ALA A 522 20.09 -5.59 -15.44
CA ALA A 522 21.54 -5.48 -15.67
C ALA A 522 22.09 -4.23 -15.00
N ASP A 523 22.48 -4.38 -13.73
CA ASP A 523 23.10 -3.32 -12.95
C ASP A 523 24.55 -3.06 -13.44
N PRO A 524 25.09 -1.85 -13.31
CA PRO A 524 26.48 -1.59 -13.68
C PRO A 524 27.49 -2.31 -12.78
N ASP A 525 27.11 -2.66 -11.55
CA ASP A 525 27.95 -3.39 -10.59
C ASP A 525 27.63 -4.88 -10.59
N GLN A 526 28.00 -5.59 -11.66
CA GLN A 526 27.78 -7.03 -11.80
C GLN A 526 28.98 -7.71 -12.44
N TRP A 527 29.24 -9.00 -12.20
CA TRP A 527 30.28 -9.76 -12.89
C TRP A 527 29.97 -11.26 -12.86
N TYR A 528 30.58 -12.04 -13.77
CA TYR A 528 30.51 -13.50 -13.70
C TYR A 528 31.77 -14.08 -13.06
N GLU A 529 31.63 -15.18 -12.35
CA GLU A 529 32.73 -15.98 -11.83
C GLU A 529 32.56 -17.43 -12.26
N ILE A 530 33.58 -17.98 -12.93
CA ILE A 530 33.66 -19.41 -13.23
C ILE A 530 34.57 -20.05 -12.19
N LYS A 531 34.02 -20.96 -11.39
CA LYS A 531 34.72 -21.68 -10.33
C LYS A 531 34.84 -23.16 -10.74
N ILE A 532 36.06 -23.66 -10.78
CA ILE A 532 36.36 -25.03 -11.23
C ILE A 532 37.12 -25.76 -10.14
N THR A 533 36.56 -26.90 -9.73
CA THR A 533 37.17 -27.84 -8.79
C THR A 533 37.57 -29.11 -9.54
N ALA A 534 38.80 -29.60 -9.35
CA ALA A 534 39.22 -30.91 -9.83
C ALA A 534 39.51 -31.85 -8.65
N ILE A 535 39.09 -33.11 -8.76
CA ILE A 535 39.22 -34.16 -7.76
C ILE A 535 40.04 -35.31 -8.36
N ASP A 536 41.17 -35.66 -7.76
CA ASP A 536 41.99 -36.77 -8.25
C ASP A 536 41.48 -38.15 -7.77
N ALA A 537 42.18 -39.23 -8.15
CA ALA A 537 41.80 -40.60 -7.81
C ALA A 537 41.89 -40.92 -6.30
N ASP A 538 42.65 -40.12 -5.55
CA ASP A 538 42.78 -40.25 -4.09
C ASP A 538 41.72 -39.41 -3.35
N GLY A 539 40.89 -38.65 -4.08
CA GLY A 539 39.85 -37.75 -3.53
C GLY A 539 40.32 -36.32 -3.26
N LEU A 540 41.60 -36.02 -3.50
CA LEU A 540 42.15 -34.70 -3.20
C LEU A 540 41.62 -33.66 -4.19
N ARG A 541 41.27 -32.48 -3.68
CA ARG A 541 40.58 -31.44 -4.46
C ARG A 541 41.38 -30.16 -4.55
N SER A 542 41.25 -29.45 -5.67
CA SER A 542 41.80 -28.11 -5.85
C SER A 542 40.82 -27.26 -6.64
N THR A 543 40.67 -26.00 -6.25
CA THR A 543 39.67 -25.09 -6.82
C THR A 543 40.34 -23.80 -7.29
N VAL A 544 39.99 -23.36 -8.48
CA VAL A 544 40.40 -22.07 -9.07
C VAL A 544 39.18 -21.32 -9.60
N SER A 545 39.24 -19.98 -9.59
CA SER A 545 38.16 -19.13 -10.08
C SER A 545 38.64 -18.15 -11.16
N ARG A 546 37.73 -17.76 -12.06
CA ARG A 546 37.92 -16.72 -13.08
C ARG A 546 36.79 -15.70 -13.02
N ARG A 547 37.11 -14.45 -12.66
CA ARG A 547 36.21 -13.29 -12.77
C ARG A 547 36.17 -12.76 -14.21
N ILE A 548 34.98 -12.36 -14.67
CA ILE A 548 34.70 -11.80 -15.99
C ILE A 548 33.83 -10.54 -15.77
N ASP A 549 34.40 -9.38 -16.10
CA ASP A 549 33.77 -8.07 -15.83
C ASP A 549 32.93 -7.57 -17.01
N PRO A 550 31.88 -6.79 -16.79
CA PRO A 550 31.01 -6.29 -17.84
C PRO A 550 31.67 -5.14 -18.61
N GLU A 551 31.34 -5.00 -19.88
CA GLU A 551 31.56 -3.76 -20.62
C GLU A 551 30.34 -2.85 -20.46
N LEU A 552 30.55 -1.67 -19.87
CA LEU A 552 29.50 -0.71 -19.60
C LEU A 552 29.54 0.45 -20.60
N SER A 553 28.37 1.01 -20.87
CA SER A 553 28.19 2.24 -21.64
C SER A 553 26.97 2.98 -21.10
N SER A 554 26.65 4.14 -21.67
CA SER A 554 25.48 4.91 -21.29
C SER A 554 24.66 5.39 -22.47
N TYR A 555 23.40 5.73 -22.22
CA TYR A 555 22.63 6.60 -23.09
C TYR A 555 21.89 7.64 -22.28
N THR A 556 21.51 8.74 -22.92
CA THR A 556 20.70 9.79 -22.31
C THR A 556 19.35 9.86 -23.01
N ILE A 557 18.25 9.83 -22.27
CA ILE A 557 16.94 10.18 -22.80
C ILE A 557 16.73 11.67 -22.55
N ALA A 558 16.43 12.41 -23.60
CA ALA A 558 16.14 13.84 -23.57
C ALA A 558 14.80 14.12 -24.25
N ALA A 559 14.31 15.35 -24.12
CA ALA A 559 13.19 15.86 -24.89
C ALA A 559 13.43 17.32 -25.27
N THR A 560 12.75 17.79 -26.32
CA THR A 560 12.79 19.21 -26.72
C THR A 560 12.10 20.12 -25.70
N ALA A 561 11.12 19.61 -24.97
CA ALA A 561 10.50 20.29 -23.83
C ALA A 561 11.19 19.84 -22.53
N GLN A 562 11.52 20.81 -21.66
CA GLN A 562 12.20 20.54 -20.39
C GLN A 562 11.26 19.79 -19.43
N ASN A 563 11.82 18.90 -18.60
CA ASN A 563 11.04 18.10 -17.64
C ASN A 563 9.96 17.22 -18.28
N ALA A 564 10.09 16.87 -19.56
CA ALA A 564 9.19 15.92 -20.18
C ALA A 564 9.35 14.53 -19.54
N LEU A 565 8.24 13.83 -19.41
CA LEU A 565 8.20 12.44 -18.96
C LEU A 565 8.62 11.50 -20.09
N ALA A 566 9.48 10.55 -19.77
CA ALA A 566 9.79 9.36 -20.57
C ALA A 566 9.76 8.14 -19.66
N THR A 567 9.62 6.94 -20.20
CA THR A 567 9.70 5.69 -19.43
C THR A 567 10.83 4.81 -19.93
N ILE A 568 11.50 4.14 -19.00
CA ILE A 568 12.47 3.07 -19.24
C ILE A 568 11.89 1.80 -18.62
N ASP A 569 11.65 0.77 -19.43
CA ASP A 569 11.01 -0.49 -18.99
C ASP A 569 9.69 -0.22 -18.23
N GLY A 570 8.89 0.73 -18.73
CA GLY A 570 7.64 1.19 -18.11
C GLY A 570 7.80 2.10 -16.88
N THR A 571 9.02 2.28 -16.35
CA THR A 571 9.28 3.15 -15.18
C THR A 571 9.43 4.61 -15.61
N PRO A 572 8.66 5.56 -15.06
CA PRO A 572 8.70 6.96 -15.46
C PRO A 572 9.92 7.72 -14.92
N TRP A 573 10.51 8.57 -15.77
CA TRP A 573 11.62 9.46 -15.46
C TRP A 573 11.40 10.83 -16.09
N LEU A 574 11.82 11.90 -15.39
CA LEU A 574 11.92 13.23 -15.97
C LEU A 574 13.19 13.32 -16.84
N THR A 575 13.06 13.95 -18.01
CA THR A 575 14.18 14.18 -18.92
C THR A 575 14.91 15.51 -18.60
N PRO A 576 16.25 15.57 -18.78
CA PRO A 576 17.11 14.50 -19.27
C PRO A 576 17.47 13.44 -18.21
N LYS A 577 17.49 12.16 -18.61
CA LYS A 577 17.90 11.02 -17.77
C LYS A 577 19.05 10.29 -18.42
N GLU A 578 20.21 10.27 -17.76
CA GLU A 578 21.32 9.39 -18.13
C GLU A 578 21.12 8.00 -17.53
N VAL A 579 21.41 6.97 -18.33
CA VAL A 579 21.29 5.56 -17.99
C VAL A 579 22.63 4.89 -18.26
N LEU A 580 23.24 4.29 -17.23
CA LEU A 580 24.47 3.50 -17.34
C LEU A 580 24.08 2.02 -17.27
N GLY A 581 24.63 1.18 -18.15
CA GLY A 581 24.39 -0.26 -18.09
C GLY A 581 25.27 -1.09 -19.03
N LEU A 582 25.00 -2.40 -19.04
CA LEU A 582 25.73 -3.40 -19.81
C LEU A 582 25.49 -3.23 -21.32
N ILE A 583 26.57 -3.10 -22.12
CA ILE A 583 26.48 -3.00 -23.58
C ILE A 583 25.69 -4.19 -24.16
N GLY A 584 24.78 -3.92 -25.10
CA GLY A 584 23.92 -4.92 -25.74
C GLY A 584 22.65 -5.26 -24.95
N PHE A 585 22.50 -4.75 -23.73
CA PHE A 585 21.33 -5.00 -22.89
C PHE A 585 20.13 -4.20 -23.41
N GLU A 586 19.02 -4.87 -23.64
CA GLU A 586 17.80 -4.35 -24.24
C GLU A 586 16.87 -3.76 -23.17
N GLN A 587 16.42 -2.53 -23.41
CA GLN A 587 15.45 -1.82 -22.58
C GLN A 587 14.37 -1.19 -23.46
N GLU A 588 13.14 -1.13 -22.98
CA GLU A 588 12.05 -0.42 -23.65
C GLU A 588 12.10 1.07 -23.29
N LEU A 589 12.27 1.92 -24.30
CA LEU A 589 12.09 3.35 -24.18
C LEU A 589 10.70 3.72 -24.69
N SER A 590 9.99 4.55 -23.93
CA SER A 590 8.72 5.13 -24.39
C SER A 590 8.58 6.55 -23.89
N VAL A 591 7.77 7.33 -24.60
CA VAL A 591 7.38 8.69 -24.20
C VAL A 591 5.87 8.78 -24.36
N PRO A 592 5.14 9.41 -23.42
CA PRO A 592 3.71 9.65 -23.60
C PRO A 592 3.45 10.33 -24.95
N PHE A 593 2.47 9.81 -25.69
CA PHE A 593 2.14 10.37 -27.01
C PHE A 593 1.69 11.83 -26.88
N ILE A 594 0.99 12.14 -25.79
CA ILE A 594 0.66 13.49 -25.37
C ILE A 594 1.02 13.61 -23.88
N GLN A 595 1.53 14.78 -23.48
CA GLN A 595 1.82 15.10 -22.09
C GLN A 595 1.67 16.60 -21.82
N VAL A 596 1.31 16.96 -20.60
CA VAL A 596 1.26 18.35 -20.15
C VAL A 596 2.56 18.67 -19.43
N ILE A 597 3.24 19.72 -19.88
CA ILE A 597 4.48 20.23 -19.28
C ILE A 597 4.25 21.72 -19.07
N ASP A 598 4.35 22.19 -17.81
CA ASP A 598 4.14 23.59 -17.43
C ASP A 598 2.86 24.20 -18.05
N ASN A 599 1.71 23.51 -17.87
CA ASN A 599 0.39 23.86 -18.42
C ASN A 599 0.32 23.98 -19.95
N THR A 600 1.30 23.44 -20.68
CA THR A 600 1.26 23.35 -22.15
C THR A 600 1.12 21.90 -22.57
N LEU A 601 0.14 21.60 -23.42
CA LEU A 601 -0.04 20.27 -23.99
C LEU A 601 0.97 20.06 -25.12
N TYR A 602 1.82 19.05 -24.99
CA TYR A 602 2.80 18.66 -25.99
C TYR A 602 2.42 17.30 -26.59
N ARG A 603 2.64 17.16 -27.90
CA ARG A 603 2.58 15.86 -28.59
C ARG A 603 3.98 15.40 -28.99
N PHE A 604 4.20 14.10 -28.85
CA PHE A 604 5.35 13.41 -29.42
C PHE A 604 5.22 13.33 -30.93
N THR A 605 6.28 13.68 -31.65
CA THR A 605 6.31 13.61 -33.12
C THR A 605 7.24 12.49 -33.59
N GLN A 606 8.45 12.43 -33.05
CA GLN A 606 9.45 11.42 -33.39
C GLN A 606 10.57 11.40 -32.34
N TRP A 607 11.37 10.35 -32.36
CA TRP A 607 12.68 10.33 -31.74
C TRP A 607 13.71 10.92 -32.72
N SER A 608 14.72 11.62 -32.21
CA SER A 608 15.84 12.12 -33.02
C SER A 608 16.50 11.02 -33.85
N GLN A 609 16.45 9.78 -33.33
CA GLN A 609 17.12 8.60 -33.88
C GLN A 609 16.19 7.78 -34.80
N GLY A 610 14.96 8.24 -35.02
CA GLY A 610 13.90 7.47 -35.66
C GLY A 610 13.35 6.37 -34.75
N GLY A 611 12.50 5.51 -35.32
CA GLY A 611 11.80 4.45 -34.59
C GLY A 611 10.38 4.82 -34.19
N THR A 612 9.74 3.95 -33.42
CA THR A 612 8.38 4.12 -32.89
C THR A 612 8.40 4.86 -31.55
N ARG A 613 7.25 5.42 -31.13
CA ARG A 613 7.11 6.10 -29.82
C ARG A 613 7.62 5.25 -28.68
N THR A 614 7.22 3.98 -28.68
CA THR A 614 7.69 2.92 -27.79
C THR A 614 8.62 2.03 -28.60
N GLN A 615 9.86 1.86 -28.16
CA GLN A 615 10.87 1.08 -28.89
C GLN A 615 11.84 0.40 -27.92
N THR A 616 12.19 -0.84 -28.22
CA THR A 616 13.29 -1.54 -27.55
C THR A 616 14.62 -1.05 -28.11
N VAL A 617 15.51 -0.60 -27.24
CA VAL A 617 16.87 -0.19 -27.59
C VAL A 617 17.87 -1.06 -26.83
N ALA A 618 18.92 -1.49 -27.52
CA ALA A 618 20.07 -2.10 -26.87
C ALA A 618 21.02 -0.99 -26.38
N MET A 619 21.59 -1.17 -25.19
CA MET A 619 22.62 -0.29 -24.64
C MET A 619 23.78 -0.17 -25.65
N PRO A 620 24.10 1.04 -26.13
CA PRO A 620 24.99 1.23 -27.26
C PRO A 620 26.46 1.02 -26.86
N GLU A 621 27.33 0.70 -27.82
CA GLU A 621 28.78 0.58 -27.56
C GLU A 621 29.44 1.93 -27.21
N ALA A 622 28.86 3.04 -27.66
CA ALA A 622 29.32 4.39 -27.37
C ALA A 622 28.15 5.26 -26.91
N PRO A 623 28.38 6.23 -25.99
CA PRO A 623 27.30 7.06 -25.47
C PRO A 623 26.48 7.77 -26.55
N ILE A 624 25.15 7.68 -26.44
CA ILE A 624 24.19 8.30 -27.36
C ILE A 624 23.07 9.02 -26.60
N THR A 625 22.46 10.04 -27.21
CA THR A 625 21.25 10.69 -26.68
C THR A 625 20.05 10.35 -27.55
N PHE A 626 18.96 9.84 -26.96
CA PHE A 626 17.64 9.71 -27.59
C PHE A 626 16.81 10.94 -27.23
N THR A 627 16.58 11.85 -28.18
CA THR A 627 15.77 13.05 -27.93
C THR A 627 14.35 12.85 -28.45
N ALA A 628 13.35 12.97 -27.58
CA ALA A 628 11.95 13.01 -27.95
C ALA A 628 11.58 14.41 -28.48
N GLU A 629 11.15 14.48 -29.73
CA GLU A 629 10.69 15.70 -30.36
C GLU A 629 9.23 15.96 -29.95
N LEU A 630 9.06 16.86 -28.99
CA LEU A 630 7.77 17.30 -28.47
C LEU A 630 7.39 18.65 -29.08
N THR A 631 6.16 18.76 -29.60
CA THR A 631 5.62 20.00 -30.17
C THR A 631 4.37 20.43 -29.40
N PRO A 632 4.22 21.72 -29.03
CA PRO A 632 2.98 22.23 -28.47
C PRO A 632 1.81 21.93 -29.41
N THR A 633 0.68 21.52 -28.85
CA THR A 633 -0.54 21.22 -29.61
C THR A 633 -1.78 21.75 -28.90
N SER A 634 -2.80 22.10 -29.68
CA SER A 634 -4.15 22.43 -29.19
C SER A 634 -5.19 21.37 -29.59
N HIS A 635 -4.73 20.24 -30.13
CA HIS A 635 -5.58 19.13 -30.57
C HIS A 635 -6.19 18.38 -29.36
N TYR A 636 -7.28 17.67 -29.59
CA TYR A 636 -7.83 16.71 -28.66
C TYR A 636 -6.98 15.43 -28.65
N LEU A 637 -6.79 14.86 -27.46
CA LEU A 637 -6.45 13.45 -27.29
C LEU A 637 -7.75 12.64 -27.39
N ALA A 638 -7.93 11.90 -28.47
CA ALA A 638 -9.07 11.01 -28.69
C ALA A 638 -8.71 9.59 -28.23
N GLN A 639 -9.52 9.01 -27.35
CA GLN A 639 -9.38 7.64 -26.84
C GLN A 639 -10.65 6.86 -27.17
N TYR A 640 -10.55 5.90 -28.09
CA TYR A 640 -11.67 5.05 -28.52
C TYR A 640 -11.70 3.73 -27.74
N PHE A 641 -12.91 3.26 -27.43
CA PHE A 641 -13.18 2.04 -26.68
C PHE A 641 -14.12 1.15 -27.49
N ASP A 642 -13.96 -0.17 -27.37
CA ASP A 642 -14.78 -1.19 -28.04
C ASP A 642 -16.11 -1.47 -27.32
N ASN A 643 -16.53 -0.54 -26.47
CA ASN A 643 -17.74 -0.59 -25.66
C ASN A 643 -18.32 0.82 -25.54
N MET A 644 -19.59 0.93 -25.15
CA MET A 644 -20.30 2.21 -24.99
C MET A 644 -20.03 2.93 -23.66
N THR A 645 -19.27 2.32 -22.75
CA THR A 645 -19.16 2.77 -21.35
C THR A 645 -17.85 3.48 -21.04
N LEU A 646 -16.97 3.67 -22.04
CA LEU A 646 -15.61 4.20 -21.88
C LEU A 646 -14.77 3.40 -20.86
N SER A 647 -15.07 2.11 -20.72
CA SER A 647 -14.45 1.23 -19.74
C SER A 647 -13.26 0.46 -20.32
N GLY A 648 -12.31 0.10 -19.46
CA GLY A 648 -11.11 -0.63 -19.85
C GLY A 648 -10.03 0.24 -20.49
N GLN A 649 -9.06 -0.39 -21.17
CA GLN A 649 -8.03 0.32 -21.92
C GLN A 649 -8.59 0.74 -23.28
N PRO A 650 -8.28 1.96 -23.77
CA PRO A 650 -8.70 2.37 -25.10
C PRO A 650 -8.04 1.49 -26.17
N ILE A 651 -8.84 1.05 -27.14
CA ILE A 651 -8.38 0.22 -28.27
C ILE A 651 -7.66 1.04 -29.35
N LEU A 652 -7.87 2.36 -29.36
CA LEU A 652 -7.19 3.31 -30.22
C LEU A 652 -7.03 4.65 -29.49
N THR A 653 -5.87 5.28 -29.64
CA THR A 653 -5.59 6.62 -29.10
C THR A 653 -4.90 7.46 -30.17
N GLN A 654 -5.42 8.64 -30.48
CA GLN A 654 -4.88 9.53 -31.53
C GLN A 654 -5.12 11.01 -31.26
N ASP A 655 -4.48 11.89 -32.03
CA ASP A 655 -4.71 13.33 -31.97
C ASP A 655 -5.72 13.78 -33.03
N GLU A 656 -6.70 14.58 -32.61
CA GLU A 656 -7.78 15.05 -33.49
C GLU A 656 -7.92 16.58 -33.36
N VAL A 657 -7.98 17.27 -34.50
CA VAL A 657 -7.96 18.74 -34.56
C VAL A 657 -9.26 19.32 -34.04
N ASP A 658 -10.37 18.70 -34.41
CA ASP A 658 -11.74 19.09 -34.10
C ASP A 658 -12.61 17.83 -33.94
N ILE A 659 -13.76 17.99 -33.29
CA ILE A 659 -14.77 16.93 -33.18
C ILE A 659 -15.83 17.25 -34.22
N ASN A 660 -15.69 16.68 -35.41
CA ASN A 660 -16.56 16.96 -36.54
C ASN A 660 -16.81 15.71 -37.39
N TYR A 661 -17.35 14.68 -36.75
CA TYR A 661 -17.47 13.34 -37.31
C TYR A 661 -18.88 13.01 -37.80
N LEU A 662 -18.94 12.49 -39.02
CA LEU A 662 -20.12 11.89 -39.64
C LEU A 662 -19.72 10.54 -40.23
N TRP A 663 -19.64 9.53 -39.37
CA TRP A 663 -19.23 8.19 -39.75
C TRP A 663 -20.35 7.42 -40.47
N LYS A 664 -21.63 7.79 -40.21
CA LYS A 664 -22.81 7.07 -40.75
C LYS A 664 -22.71 5.60 -40.32
N TYR A 665 -22.95 4.65 -41.23
CA TYR A 665 -22.81 3.20 -41.00
C TYR A 665 -21.36 2.70 -41.04
N GLY A 666 -20.36 3.55 -40.79
CA GLY A 666 -18.94 3.19 -40.89
C GLY A 666 -18.25 3.24 -39.53
N PRO A 667 -17.19 2.44 -39.29
CA PRO A 667 -16.40 2.58 -38.08
C PRO A 667 -15.59 3.88 -38.08
N PRO A 668 -15.25 4.44 -36.91
CA PRO A 668 -14.39 5.61 -36.82
C PRO A 668 -13.04 5.44 -37.50
N GLN A 669 -12.45 4.25 -37.33
CA GLN A 669 -11.18 3.85 -37.92
C GLN A 669 -11.06 2.33 -37.95
N GLU A 670 -10.12 1.80 -38.73
CA GLU A 670 -9.75 0.38 -38.71
C GLU A 670 -9.37 -0.06 -37.29
N GLY A 671 -10.01 -1.12 -36.79
CA GLY A 671 -9.82 -1.63 -35.43
C GLY A 671 -10.85 -1.16 -34.40
N VAL A 672 -11.58 -0.08 -34.67
CA VAL A 672 -12.71 0.36 -33.85
C VAL A 672 -14.01 -0.30 -34.36
N PRO A 673 -14.86 -0.87 -33.49
CA PRO A 673 -16.14 -1.40 -33.89
C PRO A 673 -16.98 -0.36 -34.64
N GLN A 674 -17.76 -0.81 -35.62
CA GLN A 674 -18.73 0.05 -36.31
C GLN A 674 -19.84 0.53 -35.36
N GLU A 675 -20.24 -0.34 -34.44
CA GLU A 675 -21.37 -0.14 -33.52
C GLU A 675 -20.92 -0.45 -32.10
N ASN A 676 -21.59 0.12 -31.10
CA ASN A 676 -21.32 -0.11 -29.67
C ASN A 676 -19.91 0.31 -29.25
N PHE A 677 -19.41 1.41 -29.79
CA PHE A 677 -18.14 2.00 -29.39
C PHE A 677 -18.36 3.29 -28.60
N SER A 678 -17.32 3.77 -27.95
CA SER A 678 -17.31 5.10 -27.33
C SER A 678 -15.96 5.77 -27.52
N VAL A 679 -15.93 7.08 -27.37
CA VAL A 679 -14.71 7.88 -27.47
C VAL A 679 -14.72 9.01 -26.46
N ARG A 680 -13.55 9.24 -25.86
CA ARG A 680 -13.26 10.41 -25.02
C ARG A 680 -12.25 11.30 -25.73
N TRP A 681 -12.65 12.54 -26.01
CA TRP A 681 -11.77 13.62 -26.42
C TRP A 681 -11.41 14.46 -25.22
N SER A 682 -10.13 14.76 -25.01
CA SER A 682 -9.67 15.63 -23.93
C SER A 682 -8.59 16.60 -24.40
N LYS A 683 -8.64 17.84 -23.92
CA LYS A 683 -7.57 18.82 -24.13
C LYS A 683 -7.50 19.82 -22.98
N LEU A 684 -6.32 20.41 -22.80
CA LEU A 684 -6.13 21.57 -21.94
C LEU A 684 -6.38 22.84 -22.75
N GLU A 685 -7.48 23.52 -22.49
CA GLU A 685 -7.93 24.69 -23.23
C GLU A 685 -7.68 25.97 -22.43
N GLN A 686 -7.17 27.01 -23.11
CA GLN A 686 -6.99 28.33 -22.51
C GLN A 686 -8.22 29.20 -22.80
N PHE A 687 -9.08 29.38 -21.80
CA PHE A 687 -10.23 30.27 -21.90
C PHE A 687 -9.86 31.68 -21.43
N SER A 688 -10.38 32.68 -22.14
CA SER A 688 -10.50 34.04 -21.60
C SER A 688 -11.78 34.12 -20.77
N GLU A 689 -11.80 34.90 -19.68
CA GLU A 689 -13.02 35.08 -18.90
C GLU A 689 -14.19 35.51 -19.79
N GLY A 690 -15.34 34.85 -19.69
CA GLY A 690 -16.51 35.17 -20.51
C GLY A 690 -17.59 34.09 -20.49
N VAL A 691 -18.71 34.36 -21.14
CA VAL A 691 -19.74 33.36 -21.44
C VAL A 691 -19.41 32.69 -22.77
N TYR A 692 -19.36 31.36 -22.76
CA TYR A 692 -19.13 30.53 -23.93
C TYR A 692 -20.41 29.79 -24.31
N GLU A 693 -20.74 29.80 -25.59
CA GLU A 693 -21.78 28.97 -26.17
C GLU A 693 -21.12 27.71 -26.73
N PHE A 694 -21.65 26.55 -26.32
CA PHE A 694 -21.25 25.24 -26.77
C PHE A 694 -22.36 24.67 -27.65
N THR A 695 -21.99 24.05 -28.77
CA THR A 695 -22.90 23.36 -29.66
C THR A 695 -22.39 21.95 -29.89
N LEU A 696 -23.27 20.96 -29.73
CA LEU A 696 -22.99 19.57 -30.06
C LEU A 696 -24.07 19.00 -30.96
N THR A 697 -23.69 18.12 -31.88
CA THR A 697 -24.63 17.29 -32.63
C THR A 697 -24.24 15.83 -32.47
N THR A 698 -25.18 15.03 -31.93
CA THR A 698 -24.94 13.63 -31.59
C THR A 698 -26.07 12.75 -32.12
N ASP A 699 -25.71 11.60 -32.69
CA ASP A 699 -26.59 10.42 -32.82
C ASP A 699 -26.18 9.48 -31.69
N ASP A 700 -27.09 9.18 -30.78
CA ASP A 700 -26.89 8.64 -29.42
C ASP A 700 -26.18 9.60 -28.45
N GLY A 701 -25.35 9.07 -27.54
CA GLY A 701 -25.00 9.75 -26.31
C GLY A 701 -23.78 10.65 -26.43
N MET A 702 -23.89 11.88 -25.95
CA MET A 702 -22.75 12.80 -25.87
C MET A 702 -22.82 13.68 -24.63
N ARG A 703 -21.68 13.91 -23.98
CA ARG A 703 -21.58 14.79 -22.82
C ARG A 703 -20.29 15.61 -22.81
N VAL A 704 -20.35 16.77 -22.17
CA VAL A 704 -19.26 17.74 -22.09
C VAL A 704 -18.85 17.89 -20.65
N LEU A 705 -17.55 17.81 -20.39
CA LEU A 705 -16.95 18.00 -19.08
C LEU A 705 -15.96 19.17 -19.11
N LEU A 706 -16.02 20.02 -18.11
CA LEU A 706 -15.04 21.07 -17.85
C LEU A 706 -14.45 20.84 -16.46
N ASP A 707 -13.12 20.71 -16.38
CA ASP A 707 -12.37 20.41 -15.17
C ASP A 707 -12.87 19.15 -14.44
N GLY A 708 -13.23 18.13 -15.22
CA GLY A 708 -13.76 16.86 -14.73
C GLY A 708 -15.23 16.89 -14.30
N LYS A 709 -15.91 18.04 -14.37
CA LYS A 709 -17.33 18.19 -14.05
C LYS A 709 -18.17 18.14 -15.32
N ILE A 710 -19.23 17.32 -15.33
CA ILE A 710 -20.19 17.30 -16.43
C ILE A 710 -20.94 18.65 -16.45
N VAL A 711 -20.75 19.43 -17.52
CA VAL A 711 -21.43 20.72 -17.74
C VAL A 711 -22.61 20.60 -18.70
N TYR A 712 -22.67 19.51 -19.46
CA TYR A 712 -23.81 19.15 -20.29
C TYR A 712 -23.87 17.64 -20.48
N ASP A 713 -25.06 17.06 -20.35
CA ASP A 713 -25.25 15.61 -20.37
C ASP A 713 -26.43 15.20 -21.27
N ALA A 714 -26.12 14.67 -22.45
CA ALA A 714 -27.08 14.01 -23.32
C ALA A 714 -26.67 12.54 -23.53
N TRP A 715 -26.35 11.84 -22.43
CA TRP A 715 -25.91 10.45 -22.44
C TRP A 715 -27.07 9.44 -22.51
N TYR A 716 -27.81 9.46 -23.62
CA TYR A 716 -28.92 8.55 -23.90
C TYR A 716 -29.08 8.34 -25.41
N ASP A 717 -29.73 7.24 -25.79
CA ASP A 717 -29.97 6.89 -27.19
C ASP A 717 -30.93 7.88 -27.84
N GLN A 718 -30.56 8.42 -29.01
CA GLN A 718 -31.33 9.46 -29.70
C GLN A 718 -30.93 9.54 -31.17
N SER A 719 -31.86 9.90 -32.06
CA SER A 719 -31.53 10.26 -33.44
C SER A 719 -30.64 11.51 -33.51
N PRO A 720 -29.98 11.83 -34.65
CA PRO A 720 -29.09 12.99 -34.77
C PRO A 720 -29.76 14.29 -34.29
N THR A 721 -29.34 14.78 -33.14
CA THR A 721 -29.94 15.95 -32.47
C THR A 721 -28.86 16.98 -32.16
N GLU A 722 -29.13 18.23 -32.51
CA GLU A 722 -28.29 19.37 -32.18
C GLU A 722 -28.75 19.98 -30.86
N HIS A 723 -27.79 20.21 -29.96
CA HIS A 723 -28.00 20.84 -28.67
C HIS A 723 -27.03 22.02 -28.53
N SER A 724 -27.51 23.10 -27.92
CA SER A 724 -26.68 24.26 -27.57
C SER A 724 -26.94 24.71 -26.14
N PHE A 725 -25.87 25.11 -25.45
CA PHE A 725 -25.95 25.67 -24.10
C PHE A 725 -24.88 26.74 -23.89
N SER A 726 -25.08 27.63 -22.91
CA SER A 726 -24.11 28.67 -22.57
C SER A 726 -23.57 28.49 -21.16
N LEU A 727 -22.27 28.68 -20.97
CA LEU A 727 -21.57 28.52 -19.70
C LEU A 727 -20.62 29.71 -19.46
N PRO A 728 -20.70 30.42 -18.32
CA PRO A 728 -19.64 31.33 -17.90
C PRO A 728 -18.38 30.54 -17.51
N ILE A 729 -17.22 30.92 -18.06
CA ILE A 729 -15.93 30.29 -17.81
C ILE A 729 -14.95 31.38 -17.37
N SER A 730 -14.20 31.10 -16.30
CA SER A 730 -13.14 31.97 -15.80
C SER A 730 -11.97 32.05 -16.78
N ALA A 731 -11.16 33.10 -16.68
CA ALA A 731 -9.89 33.12 -17.43
C ALA A 731 -8.95 32.05 -16.87
N GLY A 732 -8.30 31.31 -17.76
CA GLY A 732 -7.26 30.37 -17.38
C GLY A 732 -7.28 29.07 -18.16
N SER A 733 -6.49 28.14 -17.65
CA SER A 733 -6.33 26.80 -18.21
C SER A 733 -7.41 25.89 -17.64
N HIS A 734 -8.25 25.32 -18.51
CA HIS A 734 -9.30 24.39 -18.13
C HIS A 734 -9.15 23.05 -18.87
N ASN A 735 -9.45 21.94 -18.21
CA ASN A 735 -9.50 20.64 -18.85
C ASN A 735 -10.87 20.46 -19.52
N LEU A 736 -10.92 20.56 -20.85
CA LEU A 736 -12.12 20.33 -21.63
C LEU A 736 -12.14 18.89 -22.11
N SER A 737 -13.15 18.12 -21.71
CA SER A 737 -13.39 16.78 -22.23
C SER A 737 -14.77 16.67 -22.87
N VAL A 738 -14.85 15.89 -23.93
CA VAL A 738 -16.10 15.58 -24.63
C VAL A 738 -16.13 14.07 -24.78
N GLU A 739 -17.24 13.47 -24.40
CA GLU A 739 -17.41 12.03 -24.43
C GLU A 739 -18.60 11.70 -25.32
N TYR A 740 -18.49 10.61 -26.07
CA TYR A 740 -19.51 10.12 -26.98
C TYR A 740 -19.61 8.60 -26.92
N TYR A 741 -20.82 8.07 -27.09
CA TYR A 741 -21.03 6.66 -27.43
C TYR A 741 -21.98 6.53 -28.61
N GLU A 742 -21.80 5.45 -29.36
CA GLU A 742 -22.68 5.03 -30.44
C GLU A 742 -23.40 3.73 -30.08
N ASN A 743 -24.71 3.67 -30.34
CA ASN A 743 -25.57 2.51 -30.12
C ASN A 743 -26.41 2.17 -31.36
N GLN A 744 -25.77 1.50 -32.31
CA GLN A 744 -26.37 0.96 -33.52
C GLN A 744 -26.77 2.05 -34.54
N TRP A 745 -26.44 1.79 -35.81
CA TRP A 745 -26.89 2.51 -37.00
C TRP A 745 -25.98 3.65 -37.46
N GLU A 746 -26.42 4.91 -37.43
CA GLU A 746 -25.65 6.02 -37.99
C GLU A 746 -24.85 6.72 -36.89
N ALA A 747 -23.52 6.65 -36.94
CA ALA A 747 -22.70 7.34 -35.97
C ALA A 747 -22.38 8.79 -36.39
N ARG A 748 -22.65 9.75 -35.50
CA ARG A 748 -22.37 11.18 -35.67
C ARG A 748 -22.00 11.84 -34.35
N ALA A 749 -20.85 12.51 -34.32
CA ALA A 749 -20.40 13.30 -33.18
C ALA A 749 -19.75 14.60 -33.67
N GLN A 750 -20.36 15.73 -33.34
CA GLN A 750 -19.84 17.06 -33.68
C GLN A 750 -19.89 17.95 -32.44
N PHE A 751 -18.85 18.74 -32.21
CA PHE A 751 -18.76 19.65 -31.07
C PHE A 751 -17.93 20.89 -31.39
N GLU A 752 -18.47 22.05 -31.04
CA GLU A 752 -17.82 23.35 -31.15
C GLU A 752 -18.17 24.26 -29.97
N TYR A 753 -17.37 25.30 -29.74
CA TYR A 753 -17.67 26.34 -28.76
C TYR A 753 -17.13 27.70 -29.19
N GLN A 754 -17.80 28.77 -28.76
CA GLN A 754 -17.42 30.14 -29.05
C GLN A 754 -17.72 31.07 -27.87
N ARG A 755 -16.89 32.10 -27.65
CA ARG A 755 -17.16 33.14 -26.64
C ARG A 755 -18.25 34.08 -27.16
N VAL A 756 -19.35 34.21 -26.42
CA VAL A 756 -20.53 35.01 -26.80
C VAL A 756 -20.72 36.29 -25.98
N GLY A 757 -20.01 36.45 -24.86
CA GLY A 757 -20.09 37.68 -24.05
C GLY A 757 -19.17 37.70 -22.84
N ASP A 758 -19.20 38.80 -22.10
CA ASP A 758 -18.56 38.89 -20.78
C ASP A 758 -19.46 38.21 -19.73
N VAL A 759 -18.86 37.65 -18.67
CA VAL A 759 -19.65 37.18 -17.52
C VAL A 759 -20.38 38.40 -16.93
N PRO A 760 -21.71 38.37 -16.73
CA PRO A 760 -22.41 39.49 -16.10
C PRO A 760 -21.77 39.74 -14.73
N SER A 761 -21.24 40.94 -14.53
CA SER A 761 -20.58 41.32 -13.28
C SER A 761 -21.53 41.08 -12.12
N LEU A 762 -21.16 40.17 -11.21
CA LEU A 762 -21.84 40.03 -9.93
C LEU A 762 -21.72 41.36 -9.17
N PRO A 763 -22.82 41.96 -8.69
CA PRO A 763 -22.71 42.91 -7.60
C PRO A 763 -22.05 42.18 -6.42
N GLN A 764 -20.97 42.75 -5.89
CA GLN A 764 -20.23 42.18 -4.77
C GLN A 764 -21.22 41.77 -3.65
N ASN A 765 -21.11 40.54 -3.16
CA ASN A 765 -21.95 39.93 -2.10
C ASN A 765 -23.39 39.51 -2.43
N GLN A 766 -23.84 39.47 -3.69
CA GLN A 766 -25.19 38.95 -4.04
C GLN A 766 -25.15 37.52 -4.62
N TYR A 767 -26.22 36.76 -4.39
CA TYR A 767 -26.49 35.50 -5.08
C TYR A 767 -27.08 35.76 -6.46
N ARG A 768 -26.67 34.98 -7.46
CA ARG A 768 -27.45 34.83 -8.70
C ARG A 768 -28.59 33.85 -8.43
N LEU A 769 -29.83 34.32 -8.60
CA LEU A 769 -31.05 33.53 -8.46
C LEU A 769 -31.55 33.13 -9.85
N GLU A 770 -31.70 31.83 -10.08
CA GLU A 770 -32.33 31.24 -11.24
C GLU A 770 -33.59 30.46 -10.83
N MET A 771 -34.70 30.61 -11.56
CA MET A 771 -35.93 29.85 -11.27
C MET A 771 -36.58 29.25 -12.52
N TRP A 772 -37.18 28.08 -12.37
CA TRP A 772 -37.88 27.33 -13.41
C TRP A 772 -39.23 26.82 -12.92
N ASN A 773 -40.15 26.58 -13.85
CA ASN A 773 -41.34 25.76 -13.62
C ASN A 773 -41.06 24.33 -14.10
N TYR A 774 -41.62 23.33 -13.42
CA TYR A 774 -41.56 21.94 -13.90
C TYR A 774 -42.94 21.27 -13.88
N GLU A 775 -43.06 20.14 -14.59
CA GLU A 775 -44.24 19.29 -14.57
C GLU A 775 -43.89 17.92 -13.98
N GLY A 776 -44.68 17.44 -13.02
CA GLY A 776 -44.42 16.17 -12.33
C GLY A 776 -45.10 16.09 -10.97
N TRP A 777 -44.92 14.96 -10.28
CA TRP A 777 -45.33 14.72 -8.90
C TRP A 777 -44.22 14.06 -8.06
N SER A 778 -43.01 13.98 -8.61
CA SER A 778 -41.83 13.39 -7.99
C SER A 778 -40.72 14.43 -7.93
N SER A 779 -39.70 14.22 -7.09
CA SER A 779 -38.49 15.06 -7.05
C SER A 779 -37.98 15.35 -8.46
N PRO A 780 -37.89 16.61 -8.89
CA PRO A 780 -37.47 16.95 -10.24
C PRO A 780 -35.96 16.81 -10.40
N LEU A 781 -35.49 16.55 -11.62
CA LEU A 781 -34.09 16.83 -11.97
C LEU A 781 -33.90 18.33 -12.14
N MET A 782 -32.67 18.82 -11.96
CA MET A 782 -32.35 20.22 -12.25
C MET A 782 -32.57 20.51 -13.75
N PRO A 783 -33.33 21.55 -14.11
CA PRO A 783 -33.59 21.85 -15.51
C PRO A 783 -32.32 22.29 -16.23
N THR A 784 -32.14 21.79 -17.45
CA THR A 784 -31.08 22.22 -18.37
C THR A 784 -31.55 23.30 -19.33
N THR A 785 -32.84 23.67 -19.28
CA THR A 785 -33.44 24.76 -20.06
C THR A 785 -33.10 26.13 -19.49
N GLN A 786 -33.25 27.19 -20.27
CA GLN A 786 -33.14 28.58 -19.78
C GLN A 786 -34.12 28.83 -18.61
N PRO A 787 -33.68 29.51 -17.53
CA PRO A 787 -34.56 29.86 -16.42
C PRO A 787 -35.58 30.93 -16.80
N VAL A 788 -36.75 30.89 -16.15
CA VAL A 788 -37.80 31.91 -16.26
C VAL A 788 -37.38 33.19 -15.55
N ILE A 789 -36.70 33.06 -14.40
CA ILE A 789 -36.11 34.18 -13.64
C ILE A 789 -34.60 34.00 -13.62
N ASN A 790 -33.85 35.05 -13.94
CA ASN A 790 -32.40 35.13 -13.75
C ASN A 790 -32.07 36.52 -13.22
N GLU A 791 -32.00 36.65 -11.91
CA GLU A 791 -31.83 37.93 -11.20
C GLU A 791 -30.80 37.82 -10.07
N PHE A 792 -30.63 38.87 -9.28
CA PHE A 792 -29.77 38.86 -8.10
C PHE A 792 -30.58 38.95 -6.81
N ALA A 793 -30.12 38.26 -5.77
CA ALA A 793 -30.73 38.25 -4.44
C ALA A 793 -29.66 38.47 -3.36
N ASP A 794 -29.96 39.29 -2.35
CA ASP A 794 -29.04 39.56 -1.24
C ASP A 794 -28.94 38.38 -0.25
N THR A 795 -30.06 37.67 -0.03
CA THR A 795 -30.18 36.59 0.96
C THR A 795 -31.07 35.47 0.44
N ILE A 796 -30.97 34.30 1.06
CA ILE A 796 -31.91 33.19 0.88
C ILE A 796 -32.74 33.10 2.17
N ASN A 797 -33.76 33.96 2.27
CA ASN A 797 -34.68 34.00 3.40
C ASN A 797 -36.12 34.11 2.89
N ASN A 798 -36.55 33.07 2.18
CA ASN A 798 -37.83 33.08 1.50
C ASN A 798 -38.82 32.17 2.23
N ASN A 799 -39.90 32.77 2.74
CA ASN A 799 -41.08 32.05 3.19
C ASN A 799 -42.27 32.56 2.38
N TRP A 800 -42.58 31.84 1.31
CA TRP A 800 -43.67 32.21 0.41
C TRP A 800 -45.02 31.68 0.92
N GLY A 801 -45.02 30.61 1.72
CA GLY A 801 -46.25 29.89 2.07
C GLY A 801 -46.99 29.51 0.79
N GLN A 802 -48.27 29.87 0.69
CA GLN A 802 -49.08 29.63 -0.51
C GLN A 802 -49.03 30.76 -1.55
N ASN A 803 -48.05 31.67 -1.47
CA ASN A 803 -47.92 32.76 -2.44
C ASN A 803 -47.01 32.38 -3.60
N VAL A 804 -47.23 33.03 -4.74
CA VAL A 804 -46.37 32.90 -5.92
C VAL A 804 -45.02 33.60 -5.64
N PRO A 805 -43.86 32.94 -5.81
CA PRO A 805 -42.56 33.49 -5.40
C PRO A 805 -42.09 34.66 -6.29
N ARG A 806 -42.35 34.57 -7.59
CA ARG A 806 -42.05 35.59 -8.60
C ARG A 806 -43.06 35.53 -9.75
N ALA A 807 -43.29 36.66 -10.42
CA ALA A 807 -44.16 36.71 -11.59
C ALA A 807 -43.61 35.78 -12.70
N GLY A 808 -44.43 34.86 -13.19
CA GLY A 808 -44.04 33.87 -14.21
C GLY A 808 -43.59 32.51 -13.63
N ILE A 809 -43.37 32.43 -12.32
CA ILE A 809 -43.17 31.17 -11.61
C ILE A 809 -44.52 30.66 -11.08
N ASN A 810 -44.70 29.34 -11.06
CA ASN A 810 -45.88 28.70 -10.50
C ASN A 810 -45.92 28.85 -8.97
N GLN A 811 -47.12 28.74 -8.38
CA GLN A 811 -47.26 28.71 -6.92
C GLN A 811 -46.60 27.46 -6.33
N ASP A 812 -46.91 26.29 -6.91
CA ASP A 812 -46.27 25.00 -6.63
C ASP A 812 -45.52 24.55 -7.89
N LYS A 813 -44.63 23.55 -7.77
CA LYS A 813 -43.92 22.95 -8.92
C LYS A 813 -42.95 23.90 -9.59
N PHE A 814 -42.08 24.48 -8.78
CA PHE A 814 -40.97 25.30 -9.25
C PHE A 814 -39.65 24.84 -8.65
N ILE A 815 -38.56 25.23 -9.30
CA ILE A 815 -37.19 24.95 -8.91
C ILE A 815 -36.46 26.28 -8.81
N ALA A 816 -35.62 26.45 -7.81
CA ALA A 816 -34.75 27.61 -7.66
C ALA A 816 -33.29 27.16 -7.47
N ARG A 817 -32.37 27.91 -8.05
CA ARG A 817 -30.92 27.78 -7.82
C ARG A 817 -30.36 29.14 -7.42
N TRP A 818 -29.61 29.18 -6.33
CA TRP A 818 -28.76 30.29 -5.97
C TRP A 818 -27.30 29.90 -6.16
N SER A 819 -26.51 30.78 -6.78
CA SER A 819 -25.07 30.60 -6.92
C SER A 819 -24.31 31.86 -6.52
N LYS A 820 -23.19 31.69 -5.82
CA LYS A 820 -22.33 32.79 -5.36
C LYS A 820 -20.90 32.29 -5.11
N GLU A 821 -19.89 33.14 -5.31
CA GLU A 821 -18.56 32.92 -4.74
C GLU A 821 -18.45 33.57 -3.38
N ILE A 822 -17.89 32.84 -2.42
CA ILE A 822 -17.67 33.30 -1.05
C ILE A 822 -16.18 33.21 -0.71
N GLU A 823 -15.64 34.25 -0.08
CA GLU A 823 -14.29 34.22 0.47
C GLU A 823 -14.38 33.87 1.96
N LEU A 824 -13.72 32.79 2.35
CA LEU A 824 -13.71 32.29 3.73
C LEU A 824 -12.29 32.33 4.28
N THR A 825 -12.15 32.78 5.53
CA THR A 825 -10.90 32.60 6.29
C THR A 825 -10.83 31.18 6.85
N ALA A 826 -9.63 30.68 7.13
CA ALA A 826 -9.47 29.33 7.69
C ALA A 826 -10.24 29.14 9.00
N GLY A 827 -10.98 28.05 9.13
CA GLY A 827 -11.68 27.64 10.36
C GLY A 827 -12.90 26.76 10.12
N THR A 828 -13.62 26.45 11.21
CA THR A 828 -14.87 25.67 11.15
C THR A 828 -16.05 26.58 10.80
N TYR A 829 -16.86 26.16 9.83
CA TYR A 829 -18.09 26.85 9.42
C TYR A 829 -19.28 25.93 9.58
N LYS A 830 -20.40 26.50 10.00
CA LYS A 830 -21.69 25.85 10.03
C LYS A 830 -22.56 26.40 8.91
N PHE A 831 -23.16 25.51 8.15
CA PHE A 831 -24.10 25.78 7.05
C PHE A 831 -25.47 25.28 7.50
N GLU A 832 -26.50 26.11 7.36
CA GLU A 832 -27.85 25.79 7.82
C GLU A 832 -28.89 26.10 6.74
N SER A 833 -29.93 25.29 6.70
CA SER A 833 -31.09 25.52 5.85
C SER A 833 -32.40 25.19 6.54
N LEU A 834 -33.50 25.78 6.07
CA LEU A 834 -34.87 25.39 6.35
C LEU A 834 -35.60 25.31 5.00
N SER A 835 -36.11 24.14 4.65
CA SER A 835 -36.90 23.96 3.43
C SER A 835 -38.18 23.17 3.68
N ASP A 836 -39.24 23.56 2.97
CA ASP A 836 -40.42 22.74 2.71
C ASP A 836 -40.28 22.22 1.27
N ASP A 837 -40.25 20.91 1.11
CA ASP A 837 -39.66 20.11 0.03
C ASP A 837 -38.14 20.27 -0.13
N GLY A 838 -37.60 19.84 -1.29
CA GLY A 838 -36.21 19.42 -1.38
C GLY A 838 -35.19 20.56 -1.44
N ILE A 839 -34.05 20.36 -0.78
CA ILE A 839 -32.91 21.29 -0.80
C ILE A 839 -31.58 20.55 -0.94
N ARG A 840 -30.67 21.10 -1.72
CA ARG A 840 -29.27 20.67 -1.84
C ARG A 840 -28.34 21.86 -1.71
N VAL A 841 -27.20 21.66 -1.04
CA VAL A 841 -26.16 22.68 -0.91
C VAL A 841 -24.83 22.06 -1.32
N TYR A 842 -24.10 22.77 -2.18
CA TYR A 842 -22.79 22.39 -2.67
C TYR A 842 -21.76 23.45 -2.33
N LEU A 843 -20.57 22.99 -1.96
CA LEU A 843 -19.39 23.82 -1.76
C LEU A 843 -18.26 23.27 -2.65
N ASN A 844 -17.77 24.08 -3.60
CA ASN A 844 -16.83 23.66 -4.65
C ASN A 844 -17.28 22.47 -5.52
N GLY A 845 -18.59 22.16 -5.50
CA GLY A 845 -19.19 21.01 -6.18
C GLY A 845 -19.41 19.80 -5.29
N ASP A 846 -18.80 19.75 -4.10
CA ASP A 846 -19.06 18.71 -3.11
C ASP A 846 -20.40 18.97 -2.43
N THR A 847 -21.22 17.93 -2.31
CA THR A 847 -22.55 18.06 -1.69
C THR A 847 -22.41 18.03 -0.17
N ILE A 848 -22.88 19.08 0.51
CA ILE A 848 -22.75 19.24 1.97
C ILE A 848 -24.10 19.13 2.70
N ILE A 849 -25.21 19.43 2.02
CA ILE A 849 -26.57 19.11 2.46
C ILE A 849 -27.27 18.48 1.25
N ASP A 850 -27.84 17.27 1.41
CA ASP A 850 -28.57 16.59 0.36
C ASP A 850 -29.91 16.04 0.85
N GLN A 851 -30.99 16.79 0.62
CA GLN A 851 -32.36 16.41 0.99
C GLN A 851 -33.27 16.62 -0.22
N TRP A 852 -33.02 15.89 -1.29
CA TRP A 852 -33.75 16.05 -2.56
C TRP A 852 -35.04 15.21 -2.65
N ASN A 853 -35.91 15.33 -1.64
CA ASN A 853 -37.17 14.60 -1.53
C ASN A 853 -38.27 15.47 -0.91
N ASP A 854 -39.53 15.17 -1.22
CA ASP A 854 -40.67 15.87 -0.62
C ASP A 854 -40.65 15.74 0.91
N HIS A 855 -40.88 16.84 1.62
CA HIS A 855 -40.98 16.87 3.08
C HIS A 855 -41.54 18.20 3.59
N GLY A 856 -42.28 18.20 4.70
CA GLY A 856 -42.69 19.46 5.35
C GLY A 856 -41.51 20.33 5.79
N ALA A 857 -41.74 21.62 6.05
CA ALA A 857 -40.75 22.58 6.53
C ALA A 857 -39.83 22.00 7.63
N LYS A 858 -38.55 21.76 7.30
CA LYS A 858 -37.57 21.12 8.17
C LYS A 858 -36.17 21.70 8.01
N ALA A 859 -35.46 21.82 9.13
CA ALA A 859 -34.11 22.35 9.16
C ALA A 859 -33.05 21.28 8.95
N TYR A 860 -31.99 21.63 8.22
CA TYR A 860 -30.80 20.81 8.00
C TYR A 860 -29.54 21.64 8.20
N GLY A 861 -28.42 20.99 8.46
CA GLY A 861 -27.15 21.69 8.57
C GLY A 861 -25.94 20.76 8.50
N ALA A 862 -24.79 21.38 8.22
CA ALA A 862 -23.48 20.72 8.12
C ALA A 862 -22.41 21.61 8.76
N GLU A 863 -21.39 20.99 9.36
CA GLU A 863 -20.21 21.69 9.88
C GLU A 863 -18.96 21.21 9.14
N LEU A 864 -18.15 22.14 8.64
CA LEU A 864 -16.95 21.86 7.86
C LEU A 864 -15.77 22.68 8.37
N ASN A 865 -14.61 22.05 8.54
CA ASN A 865 -13.37 22.75 8.78
C ASN A 865 -12.68 23.06 7.45
N LEU A 866 -12.58 24.35 7.11
CA LEU A 866 -12.19 24.82 5.78
C LEU A 866 -10.90 25.65 5.87
N PRO A 867 -9.92 25.47 4.94
CA PRO A 867 -8.79 26.37 4.81
C PRO A 867 -9.23 27.76 4.31
N GLU A 868 -8.33 28.75 4.38
CA GLU A 868 -8.57 30.05 3.75
C GLU A 868 -8.64 29.88 2.23
N GLY A 869 -9.64 30.51 1.60
CA GLY A 869 -9.78 30.49 0.16
C GLY A 869 -11.13 31.01 -0.34
N THR A 870 -11.24 31.04 -1.67
CA THR A 870 -12.48 31.31 -2.39
C THR A 870 -13.22 30.00 -2.65
N TYR A 871 -14.51 29.98 -2.36
CA TYR A 871 -15.37 28.81 -2.52
C TYR A 871 -16.56 29.14 -3.42
N SER A 872 -16.90 28.22 -4.31
CA SER A 872 -18.15 28.24 -5.08
C SER A 872 -19.26 27.65 -4.22
N LEU A 873 -20.31 28.44 -3.97
CA LEU A 873 -21.47 28.05 -3.17
C LEU A 873 -22.71 27.96 -4.07
N ILE A 874 -23.35 26.79 -4.11
CA ILE A 874 -24.59 26.55 -4.86
C ILE A 874 -25.66 26.00 -3.92
N ILE A 875 -26.86 26.58 -3.97
CA ILE A 875 -28.04 26.11 -3.25
C ILE A 875 -29.11 25.81 -4.28
N GLU A 876 -29.63 24.59 -4.28
CA GLU A 876 -30.74 24.18 -5.12
C GLU A 876 -31.94 23.85 -4.25
N TYR A 877 -33.11 24.22 -4.72
CA TYR A 877 -34.38 24.03 -4.03
C TYR A 877 -35.46 23.65 -5.03
N TYR A 878 -36.40 22.80 -4.64
CA TYR A 878 -37.66 22.66 -5.36
C TYR A 878 -38.84 22.62 -4.41
N GLU A 879 -39.97 23.10 -4.94
CA GLU A 879 -41.28 23.03 -4.31
C GLU A 879 -42.18 22.10 -5.14
N ASN A 880 -42.84 21.14 -4.50
CA ASN A 880 -43.79 20.23 -5.14
C ASN A 880 -45.24 20.55 -4.76
N GLY A 881 -45.49 21.00 -3.52
CA GLY A 881 -46.66 21.84 -3.24
C GLY A 881 -47.01 22.08 -1.77
N TRP A 882 -48.02 22.93 -1.59
CA TRP A 882 -48.52 23.49 -0.32
C TRP A 882 -47.80 24.78 0.11
N ASP A 883 -46.99 24.73 1.17
CA ASP A 883 -46.36 25.92 1.75
C ASP A 883 -44.88 25.93 1.35
N ALA A 884 -44.48 26.90 0.52
CA ALA A 884 -43.10 26.96 0.04
C ALA A 884 -42.19 27.76 0.99
N VAL A 885 -41.09 27.14 1.44
CA VAL A 885 -40.07 27.75 2.30
C VAL A 885 -38.68 27.36 1.80
N ALA A 886 -37.81 28.35 1.62
CA ALA A 886 -36.39 28.17 1.32
C ALA A 886 -35.56 29.24 2.05
N ILE A 887 -34.92 28.81 3.14
CA ILE A 887 -34.00 29.63 3.93
C ILE A 887 -32.64 28.92 3.97
N PHE A 888 -31.56 29.68 3.78
CA PHE A 888 -30.20 29.17 3.89
C PHE A 888 -29.26 30.25 4.42
N ASP A 889 -28.33 29.86 5.28
CA ASP A 889 -27.27 30.73 5.80
C ASP A 889 -25.99 29.94 6.17
N TYR A 890 -24.87 30.63 6.35
CA TYR A 890 -23.63 30.03 6.85
C TYR A 890 -22.82 31.00 7.71
N TYR A 891 -22.11 30.48 8.71
CA TYR A 891 -21.29 31.30 9.63
C TYR A 891 -20.10 30.53 10.19
N LYS A 892 -19.05 31.25 10.57
CA LYS A 892 -17.85 30.68 11.19
C LYS A 892 -18.14 30.32 12.64
N VAL A 893 -17.86 29.09 13.05
CA VAL A 893 -17.96 28.64 14.44
C VAL A 893 -16.74 29.16 15.21
N ILE A 894 -16.99 30.02 16.20
CA ILE A 894 -15.97 30.55 17.11
C ILE A 894 -16.10 29.84 18.46
N ALA A 895 -15.02 29.21 18.93
CA ALA A 895 -15.02 28.50 20.22
C ALA A 895 -15.19 29.48 21.40
N SER A 896 -15.99 29.11 22.40
CA SER A 896 -16.11 29.86 23.66
C SER A 896 -14.75 29.85 24.40
N GLY A 897 -14.08 30.99 24.41
CA GLY A 897 -12.76 31.23 25.01
C GLY A 897 -12.76 32.57 25.76
N PRO A 898 -11.62 32.99 26.30
CA PRO A 898 -11.53 34.26 27.01
C PRO A 898 -11.91 35.45 26.10
N PRO A 899 -12.40 36.57 26.66
CA PRO A 899 -12.79 37.74 25.87
C PRO A 899 -11.62 38.23 25.00
N PRO A 900 -11.86 38.54 23.72
CA PRO A 900 -10.82 39.07 22.85
C PRO A 900 -10.42 40.51 23.23
N GLU A 901 -9.18 40.89 22.91
CA GLU A 901 -8.66 42.26 23.14
C GLU A 901 -9.12 43.21 22.03
N GLY A 902 -9.66 44.37 22.41
CA GLY A 902 -10.02 45.46 21.49
C GLY A 902 -11.30 45.25 20.67
N ILE A 903 -11.83 44.03 20.60
CA ILE A 903 -13.12 43.68 19.99
C ILE A 903 -14.00 42.96 21.02
N TYR A 904 -15.32 42.99 20.84
CA TYR A 904 -16.28 42.28 21.69
C TYR A 904 -16.64 40.94 21.10
N ARG A 905 -16.65 39.90 21.92
CA ARG A 905 -17.31 38.64 21.61
C ARG A 905 -18.76 38.71 22.05
N ALA A 906 -19.68 38.54 21.13
CA ALA A 906 -21.12 38.49 21.37
C ALA A 906 -21.59 37.03 21.34
N GLU A 907 -22.14 36.55 22.45
CA GLU A 907 -22.75 35.24 22.59
C GLU A 907 -24.27 35.44 22.70
N TYR A 908 -25.05 34.84 21.79
CA TYR A 908 -26.50 35.02 21.70
C TYR A 908 -27.26 33.75 22.07
N TRP A 909 -28.43 33.92 22.69
CA TRP A 909 -29.35 32.84 23.02
C TRP A 909 -30.79 33.22 22.71
N ASN A 910 -31.53 32.30 22.10
CA ASN A 910 -33.00 32.31 22.19
C ASN A 910 -33.41 31.89 23.60
N THR A 911 -34.19 32.73 24.26
CA THR A 911 -34.65 32.48 25.61
C THR A 911 -36.01 33.11 25.86
N PRO A 912 -37.03 32.34 26.28
CA PRO A 912 -38.33 32.89 26.64
C PRO A 912 -38.33 33.61 28.00
N VAL A 913 -37.18 33.69 28.67
CA VAL A 913 -37.01 34.28 30.00
C VAL A 913 -35.86 35.29 29.97
N ALA A 914 -36.06 36.41 30.67
CA ALA A 914 -35.14 37.55 30.81
C ALA A 914 -33.87 37.22 31.63
N THR A 915 -33.10 36.23 31.19
CA THR A 915 -31.87 35.76 31.86
C THR A 915 -30.88 35.22 30.83
N ILE A 916 -29.58 35.41 31.06
CA ILE A 916 -28.53 34.74 30.28
C ILE A 916 -28.52 33.24 30.63
N PRO A 917 -28.79 32.34 29.67
CA PRO A 917 -28.85 30.91 29.94
C PRO A 917 -27.50 30.29 30.31
N ALA A 918 -27.51 29.32 31.23
CA ALA A 918 -26.33 28.50 31.57
C ALA A 918 -26.15 27.32 30.60
N ARG A 919 -26.15 27.61 29.29
CA ARG A 919 -25.91 26.65 28.19
C ARG A 919 -25.08 27.33 27.11
N THR A 920 -24.54 26.57 26.17
CA THR A 920 -23.84 27.13 25.00
C THR A 920 -24.73 28.10 24.23
N ALA A 921 -24.12 29.17 23.72
CA ALA A 921 -24.79 30.14 22.85
C ALA A 921 -25.31 29.47 21.58
N ASP A 922 -26.44 29.97 21.09
CA ASP A 922 -27.04 29.56 19.82
C ASP A 922 -26.26 30.17 18.64
N TYR A 923 -25.66 31.35 18.84
CA TYR A 923 -24.83 32.04 17.86
C TYR A 923 -23.72 32.84 18.57
N ILE A 924 -22.51 32.86 18.01
CA ILE A 924 -21.35 33.59 18.53
C ILE A 924 -20.70 34.36 17.39
N GLU A 925 -20.39 35.64 17.62
CA GLU A 925 -19.64 36.48 16.69
C GLU A 925 -18.64 37.39 17.43
N GLU A 926 -17.72 38.01 16.68
CA GLU A 926 -16.84 39.06 17.18
C GLU A 926 -17.12 40.38 16.46
N ILE A 927 -17.37 41.44 17.23
CA ILE A 927 -17.77 42.78 16.75
C ILE A 927 -16.81 43.85 17.27
N PRO A 928 -16.54 44.92 16.50
CA PRO A 928 -15.59 45.96 16.94
C PRO A 928 -16.16 46.89 18.02
N GLN A 929 -17.49 46.99 18.16
CA GLN A 929 -18.16 47.89 19.12
C GLN A 929 -19.59 47.44 19.38
N ILE A 930 -20.14 47.82 20.55
CA ILE A 930 -21.56 47.58 20.87
C ILE A 930 -22.37 48.82 20.45
N ASN A 931 -22.94 48.78 19.25
CA ASN A 931 -23.77 49.86 18.71
C ASN A 931 -24.92 49.30 17.87
N PHE A 932 -25.76 48.50 18.50
CA PHE A 932 -26.87 47.82 17.87
C PHE A 932 -28.16 48.63 17.93
N ASN A 933 -28.90 48.59 16.83
CA ASN A 933 -30.29 49.01 16.73
C ASN A 933 -30.94 48.08 15.71
N TRP A 934 -31.51 46.98 16.22
CA TRP A 934 -32.18 45.99 15.39
C TRP A 934 -33.62 46.40 15.09
N GLY A 935 -34.21 47.32 15.87
CA GLY A 935 -35.63 47.64 15.76
C GLY A 935 -36.47 46.37 15.90
N GLN A 936 -37.43 46.15 15.01
CA GLN A 936 -38.22 44.91 14.94
C GLN A 936 -37.50 43.74 14.23
N GLY A 937 -36.20 43.87 13.97
CA GLY A 937 -35.37 42.84 13.35
C GLY A 937 -34.76 41.88 14.38
N ARG A 938 -33.96 40.92 13.90
CA ARG A 938 -33.22 39.95 14.72
C ARG A 938 -31.71 40.18 14.67
N PRO A 939 -30.94 39.77 15.71
CA PRO A 939 -29.48 39.91 15.71
C PRO A 939 -28.75 39.06 14.67
N ALA A 940 -29.19 37.81 14.49
CA ALA A 940 -28.61 36.86 13.56
C ALA A 940 -29.66 35.83 13.12
N SER A 941 -29.39 35.11 12.03
CA SER A 941 -30.19 33.95 11.65
C SER A 941 -30.13 32.90 12.77
N GLY A 942 -31.25 32.22 13.02
CA GLY A 942 -31.38 31.33 14.17
C GLY A 942 -31.63 32.01 15.51
N ILE A 943 -31.50 33.34 15.64
CA ILE A 943 -31.93 34.13 16.81
C ILE A 943 -33.29 34.78 16.51
N GLY A 944 -34.20 34.78 17.49
CA GLY A 944 -35.52 35.39 17.39
C GLY A 944 -35.45 36.92 17.28
N GLU A 945 -36.50 37.51 16.71
CA GLU A 945 -36.71 38.98 16.70
C GLU A 945 -36.93 39.49 18.13
N ASP A 946 -37.73 38.75 18.91
CA ASP A 946 -37.92 38.97 20.34
C ASP A 946 -37.44 37.75 21.14
N ARG A 947 -37.33 37.90 22.46
CA ARG A 947 -37.04 36.81 23.42
C ARG A 947 -35.68 36.19 23.16
N PHE A 948 -34.67 37.05 23.10
CA PHE A 948 -33.28 36.66 23.06
C PHE A 948 -32.50 37.36 24.16
N ALA A 949 -31.34 36.81 24.49
CA ALA A 949 -30.37 37.44 25.37
C ALA A 949 -28.98 37.36 24.75
N VAL A 950 -28.12 38.31 25.08
CA VAL A 950 -26.75 38.39 24.59
C VAL A 950 -25.79 38.77 25.72
N ARG A 951 -24.61 38.14 25.70
CA ARG A 951 -23.47 38.53 26.52
C ARG A 951 -22.37 39.02 25.59
N LEU A 952 -21.92 40.24 25.81
CA LEU A 952 -20.85 40.88 25.06
C LEU A 952 -19.65 41.08 25.98
N ALA A 953 -18.51 40.46 25.67
CA ALA A 953 -17.32 40.54 26.51
C ALA A 953 -16.08 40.95 25.71
N SER A 954 -15.23 41.80 26.30
CA SER A 954 -13.97 42.27 25.69
C SER A 954 -12.93 42.62 26.76
N ILE A 955 -11.65 42.50 26.42
CA ILE A 955 -10.57 43.21 27.13
C ILE A 955 -10.33 44.55 26.41
N GLN A 956 -10.52 45.66 27.12
CA GLN A 956 -10.39 47.01 26.58
C GLN A 956 -9.31 47.78 27.33
N THR A 957 -8.49 48.53 26.59
CA THR A 957 -7.39 49.33 27.16
C THR A 957 -7.79 50.80 27.21
N PHE A 958 -7.70 51.40 28.40
CA PHE A 958 -8.08 52.78 28.66
C PHE A 958 -6.88 53.64 29.06
N GLU A 959 -6.77 54.83 28.48
CA GLU A 959 -5.84 55.85 28.97
C GLU A 959 -6.29 56.36 30.34
N PRO A 960 -5.40 56.71 31.28
CA PRO A 960 -5.77 57.17 32.62
C PRO A 960 -6.68 58.42 32.61
N ALA A 961 -7.98 58.24 32.85
CA ALA A 961 -8.96 59.33 32.87
C ALA A 961 -10.25 58.96 33.63
N ASN A 962 -11.13 59.95 33.83
CA ASN A 962 -12.52 59.69 34.24
C ASN A 962 -13.35 59.39 32.99
N TYR A 963 -13.81 58.16 32.83
CA TYR A 963 -14.70 57.77 31.75
C TYR A 963 -16.14 57.81 32.19
N LEU A 964 -16.98 58.49 31.40
CA LEU A 964 -18.42 58.30 31.40
C LEU A 964 -18.72 57.04 30.57
N ILE A 965 -19.17 56.00 31.26
CA ILE A 965 -19.72 54.79 30.66
C ILE A 965 -21.21 55.04 30.44
N LYS A 966 -21.67 54.89 29.20
CA LYS A 966 -23.04 55.14 28.81
C LYS A 966 -23.59 53.92 28.08
N SER A 967 -24.70 53.36 28.56
CA SER A 967 -25.47 52.36 27.83
C SER A 967 -26.76 52.95 27.28
N THR A 968 -27.24 52.43 26.16
CA THR A 968 -28.58 52.73 25.65
C THR A 968 -29.23 51.43 25.23
N THR A 969 -30.26 51.00 25.96
CA THR A 969 -30.96 49.73 25.70
C THR A 969 -32.47 49.88 25.71
N ASP A 970 -33.15 49.09 24.88
CA ASP A 970 -34.58 48.83 24.96
C ASP A 970 -34.70 47.40 25.54
N ASP A 971 -35.30 47.29 26.71
CA ASP A 971 -35.19 46.22 27.70
C ASP A 971 -33.82 46.09 28.40
N GLY A 972 -33.68 45.04 29.21
CA GLY A 972 -32.79 45.07 30.36
C GLY A 972 -31.30 44.95 30.05
N VAL A 973 -30.49 45.69 30.82
CA VAL A 973 -29.04 45.77 30.66
C VAL A 973 -28.29 45.64 31.99
N ARG A 974 -27.15 44.96 31.95
CA ARG A 974 -26.13 44.99 33.01
C ARG A 974 -24.76 45.21 32.40
N VAL A 975 -23.98 46.13 32.95
CA VAL A 975 -22.60 46.39 32.52
C VAL A 975 -21.66 46.17 33.69
N PHE A 976 -20.60 45.40 33.44
CA PHE A 976 -19.55 45.08 34.39
C PHE A 976 -18.20 45.59 33.89
N VAL A 977 -17.38 46.05 34.83
CA VAL A 977 -15.96 46.38 34.62
C VAL A 977 -15.16 45.59 35.64
N ASP A 978 -14.26 44.72 35.19
CA ASP A 978 -13.47 43.79 36.01
C ASP A 978 -14.34 42.96 37.00
N GLY A 979 -15.51 42.54 36.54
CA GLY A 979 -16.50 41.82 37.34
C GLY A 979 -17.30 42.69 38.32
N GLU A 980 -17.01 43.98 38.46
CA GLU A 980 -17.83 44.92 39.25
C GLU A 980 -19.02 45.40 38.41
N LEU A 981 -20.25 45.20 38.90
CA LEU A 981 -21.47 45.72 38.27
C LEU A 981 -21.53 47.25 38.40
N VAL A 982 -21.48 47.95 37.27
CA VAL A 982 -21.45 49.43 37.21
C VAL A 982 -22.74 50.04 36.67
N ILE A 983 -23.51 49.31 35.86
CA ILE A 983 -24.87 49.67 35.42
C ILE A 983 -25.76 48.44 35.63
N ASP A 984 -26.91 48.61 36.28
CA ASP A 984 -27.90 47.54 36.50
C ASP A 984 -29.32 48.08 36.30
N ASN A 985 -29.87 47.83 35.13
CA ASN A 985 -31.25 48.14 34.76
C ASN A 985 -31.87 46.90 34.11
N TRP A 986 -31.90 45.79 34.86
CA TRP A 986 -32.35 44.48 34.36
C TRP A 986 -33.87 44.30 34.44
N THR A 987 -34.61 45.19 33.76
CA THR A 987 -36.08 45.16 33.68
C THR A 987 -36.56 45.63 32.32
N ASP A 988 -37.75 45.22 31.90
CA ASP A 988 -38.34 45.65 30.63
C ASP A 988 -38.57 47.17 30.62
N HIS A 989 -38.10 47.86 29.58
CA HIS A 989 -38.22 49.31 29.45
C HIS A 989 -37.99 49.75 28.01
N GLY A 990 -38.67 50.80 27.54
CA GLY A 990 -38.32 51.42 26.26
C GLY A 990 -36.87 51.91 26.21
N ALA A 991 -36.33 52.19 25.02
CA ALA A 991 -34.98 52.75 24.82
C ALA A 991 -34.58 53.81 25.87
N THR A 992 -33.74 53.42 26.84
CA THR A 992 -33.34 54.22 28.00
C THR A 992 -31.81 54.38 28.02
N VAL A 993 -31.35 55.55 28.48
CA VAL A 993 -29.92 55.86 28.61
C VAL A 993 -29.50 55.78 30.08
N ASP A 994 -28.60 54.87 30.41
CA ASP A 994 -27.99 54.75 31.72
C ASP A 994 -26.53 55.20 31.68
N THR A 995 -26.06 55.85 32.74
CA THR A 995 -24.69 56.38 32.80
C THR A 995 -24.04 56.19 34.15
N VAL A 996 -22.73 55.97 34.16
CA VAL A 996 -21.89 55.91 35.37
C VAL A 996 -20.50 56.44 35.04
N THR A 997 -19.86 57.14 35.98
CA THR A 997 -18.47 57.59 35.82
C THR A 997 -17.52 56.64 36.56
N ARG A 998 -16.44 56.20 35.90
CA ARG A 998 -15.37 55.38 36.49
C ARG A 998 -14.00 55.91 36.10
N VAL A 999 -13.05 55.83 37.04
CA VAL A 999 -11.64 56.07 36.74
C VAL A 999 -11.08 54.77 36.16
N LEU A 1000 -10.63 54.81 34.91
CA LEU A 1000 -10.07 53.63 34.21
C LEU A 1000 -8.64 53.95 33.77
N SER A 1001 -7.78 52.93 33.79
CA SER A 1001 -6.40 53.01 33.31
C SER A 1001 -5.83 51.62 33.05
N GLY A 1002 -5.26 51.40 31.87
CA GLY A 1002 -4.74 50.08 31.48
C GLY A 1002 -5.85 49.16 30.96
N GLU A 1003 -5.58 47.86 30.97
CA GLU A 1003 -6.49 46.81 30.51
C GLU A 1003 -7.59 46.55 31.55
N HIS A 1004 -8.83 46.46 31.06
CA HIS A 1004 -10.01 46.16 31.84
C HIS A 1004 -10.90 45.17 31.11
N GLU A 1005 -11.49 44.22 31.84
CA GLU A 1005 -12.53 43.33 31.30
C GLU A 1005 -13.88 44.06 31.31
N ILE A 1006 -14.48 44.20 30.13
CA ILE A 1006 -15.79 44.83 29.95
C ILE A 1006 -16.78 43.75 29.55
N ILE A 1007 -17.85 43.60 30.35
CA ILE A 1007 -18.96 42.70 30.04
C ILE A 1007 -20.25 43.49 30.01
N MET A 1008 -21.02 43.39 28.92
CA MET A 1008 -22.40 43.83 28.85
C MET A 1008 -23.31 42.63 28.65
N GLU A 1009 -24.25 42.44 29.55
CA GLU A 1009 -25.38 41.52 29.36
C GLU A 1009 -26.59 42.34 28.96
N TYR A 1010 -27.36 41.81 27.99
CA TYR A 1010 -28.57 42.44 27.47
C TYR A 1010 -29.62 41.36 27.19
N TYR A 1011 -30.90 41.68 27.39
CA TYR A 1011 -32.00 40.84 26.92
C TYR A 1011 -33.09 41.68 26.27
N GLU A 1012 -33.78 41.07 25.31
CA GLU A 1012 -34.90 41.64 24.57
C GLU A 1012 -36.15 40.81 24.81
N ASN A 1013 -37.27 41.44 25.19
CA ASN A 1013 -38.52 40.77 25.54
C ASN A 1013 -39.70 41.20 24.66
N GLY A 1014 -39.54 42.20 23.79
CA GLY A 1014 -40.50 42.51 22.72
C GLY A 1014 -40.35 43.89 22.09
N TRP A 1015 -40.71 43.99 20.80
CA TRP A 1015 -40.86 45.22 20.01
C TRP A 1015 -39.58 45.71 19.33
N ASP A 1016 -38.96 46.77 19.83
CA ASP A 1016 -37.80 47.40 19.20
C ASP A 1016 -36.56 47.06 20.01
N ALA A 1017 -35.59 46.35 19.43
CA ALA A 1017 -34.38 45.94 20.13
C ALA A 1017 -33.22 46.92 19.88
N VAL A 1018 -32.66 47.48 20.96
CA VAL A 1018 -31.53 48.43 20.93
C VAL A 1018 -30.51 48.05 21.99
N ALA A 1019 -29.23 48.00 21.62
CA ALA A 1019 -28.14 47.80 22.58
C ALA A 1019 -26.87 48.55 22.20
N LYS A 1020 -26.52 49.58 22.98
CA LYS A 1020 -25.32 50.41 22.77
C LYS A 1020 -24.51 50.57 24.04
N LEU A 1021 -23.19 50.61 23.91
CA LEU A 1021 -22.26 50.91 25.00
C LEU A 1021 -21.16 51.87 24.50
N GLU A 1022 -21.00 53.00 25.19
CA GLU A 1022 -20.05 54.06 24.84
C GLU A 1022 -19.20 54.42 26.06
N PHE A 1023 -17.90 54.67 25.82
CA PHE A 1023 -16.96 55.18 26.81
C PHE A 1023 -16.44 56.54 26.34
N THR A 1024 -16.66 57.60 27.13
CA THR A 1024 -16.21 58.96 26.79
C THR A 1024 -15.43 59.58 27.94
N ILE A 1025 -14.26 60.17 27.66
CA ILE A 1025 -13.47 60.90 28.65
C ILE A 1025 -14.21 62.18 29.07
N GLN A 1026 -14.35 62.41 30.37
CA GLN A 1026 -14.92 63.64 30.96
C GLN A 1026 -13.90 64.73 31.23
#